data_AF-A0A928NUD8-F1
#
_entry.id   AF-A0A928NUD8-F1
#
_cell.length_a   1.000
_cell.length_b   1.000
_cell.length_c   1.000
_cell.angle_alpha   90.00
_cell.angle_beta   90.00
_cell.angle_gamma   90.00
#
_symmetry.space_group_name_H-M   'P 1'
#
loop_
_entity.id
_entity.type
_entity.pdbx_description
1 polymer ?
#
loop_
_entity_poly.entity_id
_entity_poly.type
_entity_poly.pdbx_seq_one_letter_code
_entity_poly.pdbx_strand_id
1 'polypeptide(L)'
;MNKKRTQRILSLVLALTFLLSGTTVLAAAEENTLLMAPTLTVTPEADTVKPVVNNSVTDATIDDVREILDSNSYDEYRAKYCTVETVVVDGVKNTVYTWKVAPGKEEIVIDAIADLYAQESDAAYKIETYDGVEALYTPSSGTVSWKVSIPETARYSIVIEYYAVHKTNDGTVVSKATDIGRIFRINSAIPFLEARYLTLPKTYSNDYIDGAIKAKDAADASALLAKGEAVGFVGKIEERENGTYVVFAFPEAWTSDKIAYCEETGLRFFTQDIDNNEIRPTISQDPVWKEYEIRDGNGYHAESFEFVFEESEETVISLTGVSEPMAIKSIRLIPHENYQSFEQVSSGYPTKVGTDKVQLEGEYPYTTSSQTVYPMEDTRSALTKPIETAYTLLNSIGGVGGEKWNSAGQSVSYKFSVKESGVYNIVARFSQSTLDGMYSSRSLGIYTDYTKDAYKAKFGDLDGYYNGVPCEEASRLRFDYSTKWQTKILSDGVTDLSFYFEAGVEYRIDIGVTLGSMGLLVAQVEEALEAINSDYLSILMLTGADPDKYRDYGFKRVMPDVVEDLRKNSELLYDLVAELENMSGIKGSMAATLETVAWLLGRMGNDPENEIAKNLAQFKSNIGSLGTWISSAKTQPLQIDYLLIQGTDQPLPKAEANFFQSLGHEIRSFFQSFFRNYDRMGAMEDYDEDDDEIVEVWLAYGRDQSQVIRNLINNDFTPDTGVPVNLKLVAGGTLLPSILARSGPDVYIGLGQADIINYAIRGALIAIEGCEGFDELCLNEETRQFNEAAMLVLGIEDATKTMHYYGLPETQTFNMMFIRKDILADLDLDIPKTWDDILAAIPILQANNMQIGMHSDYQIFLYQMGGELFADGGMRINLDSNTGLEAFEFMCSLYTNYSFPYAYDFANRFRTGEMPIGFAAYTGTYNNLKVFATEIEGLWGMYPMPGTVDANGNINNCAVSAVTAIAMITGCENIDGAWEFMKWHSGASCQEQYSNEMVAILGPSAKHPTANIEALEGLPWSADELKEIKLQFNNLASVPNYPGSYIIGRYTGFALLAAINSGANPAEELLSYIITINKEITRKRQEFELETLDYVGQKLSEKRILQALTLLEDGKLSIEMGVLREDGEVVLDTIQYAISSNLKKQYADEFAHMITELSRAADTENRIDNAKQMAILNECIATMSGFTAQAGDEIGVNEVISLMNDALEALISYQE
;
A
#
# COMPACT_ATOMS: atom_id res chain seq x y z
N MET A 1 -17.24 -49.76 18.99
CA MET A 1 -17.90 -48.49 18.61
C MET A 1 -18.51 -47.67 19.77
N ASN A 2 -18.81 -48.21 20.97
CA ASN A 2 -19.65 -47.52 21.97
C ASN A 2 -19.03 -47.26 23.38
N LYS A 3 -17.73 -46.90 23.46
CA LYS A 3 -17.12 -46.37 24.71
C LYS A 3 -16.29 -45.09 24.53
N LYS A 4 -15.51 -44.95 23.45
CA LYS A 4 -14.73 -43.71 23.18
C LYS A 4 -15.63 -42.47 22.90
N ARG A 5 -16.86 -42.64 22.41
CA ARG A 5 -17.81 -41.52 22.16
C ARG A 5 -18.28 -40.84 23.44
N THR A 6 -18.52 -41.60 24.51
CA THR A 6 -19.10 -41.08 25.76
C THR A 6 -18.12 -40.23 26.59
N GLN A 7 -16.81 -40.50 26.52
CA GLN A 7 -15.79 -39.71 27.24
C GLN A 7 -15.51 -38.34 26.60
N ARG A 8 -15.59 -38.22 25.26
CA ARG A 8 -15.46 -36.93 24.57
C ARG A 8 -16.62 -35.98 24.87
N ILE A 9 -17.84 -36.50 24.99
CA ILE A 9 -19.03 -35.69 25.34
C ILE A 9 -18.95 -35.16 26.78
N LEU A 10 -18.42 -35.96 27.73
CA LEU A 10 -18.33 -35.55 29.14
C LEU A 10 -17.21 -34.53 29.41
N SER A 11 -16.18 -34.47 28.56
CA SER A 11 -15.10 -33.47 28.66
C SER A 11 -15.52 -32.12 28.07
N LEU A 12 -16.31 -32.11 27.00
CA LEU A 12 -16.85 -30.89 26.39
C LEU A 12 -17.73 -30.07 27.36
N VAL A 13 -18.48 -30.76 28.24
CA VAL A 13 -19.36 -30.13 29.24
C VAL A 13 -18.59 -29.51 30.42
N LEU A 14 -17.32 -29.89 30.64
CA LEU A 14 -16.50 -29.32 31.72
C LEU A 14 -15.70 -28.08 31.25
N ALA A 15 -15.40 -27.98 29.95
CA ALA A 15 -14.74 -26.81 29.36
C ALA A 15 -15.66 -25.58 29.31
N LEU A 16 -16.98 -25.78 29.16
CA LEU A 16 -17.96 -24.68 29.03
C LEU A 16 -18.17 -23.85 30.32
N THR A 17 -17.63 -24.26 31.47
CA THR A 17 -17.91 -23.63 32.77
C THR A 17 -16.85 -22.63 33.24
N PHE A 18 -15.76 -22.44 32.49
CA PHE A 18 -14.68 -21.48 32.83
C PHE A 18 -14.68 -20.20 31.97
N LEU A 19 -15.63 -20.05 31.04
CA LEU A 19 -15.73 -18.92 30.10
C LEU A 19 -16.57 -17.73 30.62
N LEU A 20 -16.90 -17.68 31.91
CA LEU A 20 -17.80 -16.66 32.49
C LEU A 20 -17.38 -16.20 33.91
N SER A 21 -16.35 -15.34 34.00
CA SER A 21 -16.25 -14.19 34.95
C SER A 21 -14.81 -13.66 35.10
N GLY A 22 -14.65 -12.37 35.45
CA GLY A 22 -13.47 -11.92 36.22
C GLY A 22 -12.41 -11.07 35.50
N THR A 23 -12.78 -9.85 35.14
CA THR A 23 -11.93 -8.68 34.82
C THR A 23 -10.62 -8.51 35.63
N THR A 24 -9.52 -8.20 34.93
CA THR A 24 -8.45 -7.20 35.22
C THR A 24 -7.82 -7.05 36.61
N VAL A 25 -6.46 -7.00 36.69
CA VAL A 25 -5.61 -5.88 37.19
C VAL A 25 -4.12 -6.32 37.38
N LEU A 26 -3.21 -5.34 37.31
CA LEU A 26 -1.74 -5.30 37.59
C LEU A 26 -1.20 -6.35 38.61
N ALA A 27 0.09 -6.75 38.61
CA ALA A 27 1.30 -5.89 38.56
C ALA A 27 2.63 -6.64 38.22
N ALA A 28 3.76 -5.93 38.37
CA ALA A 28 5.18 -6.32 38.27
C ALA A 28 5.56 -7.66 38.97
N ALA A 29 6.73 -8.28 38.75
CA ALA A 29 8.06 -7.76 38.39
C ALA A 29 8.92 -8.86 37.67
N GLU A 30 10.25 -8.82 37.43
CA GLU A 30 11.39 -7.94 37.81
C GLU A 30 12.60 -8.25 36.87
N GLU A 31 13.72 -7.52 36.97
CA GLU A 31 15.14 -7.88 36.61
C GLU A 31 15.54 -8.53 35.25
N ASN A 32 16.79 -8.45 34.73
CA ASN A 32 17.78 -7.35 34.68
C ASN A 32 18.83 -7.53 33.51
N THR A 33 18.77 -6.70 32.41
CA THR A 33 19.86 -5.82 31.85
C THR A 33 21.15 -6.41 30.98
N LEU A 34 21.86 -6.10 29.76
CA LEU A 34 22.68 -4.96 28.94
C LEU A 34 22.24 -4.61 27.45
N LEU A 35 22.71 -3.64 26.58
CA LEU A 35 23.74 -2.51 26.29
C LEU A 35 25.28 -2.85 25.97
N MET A 36 26.44 -2.12 25.64
CA MET A 36 27.22 -0.81 25.80
C MET A 36 28.48 -0.31 24.89
N ALA A 37 29.03 -0.96 23.84
CA ALA A 37 30.39 -1.03 23.18
C ALA A 37 30.97 0.00 22.13
N PRO A 38 32.25 -0.20 21.67
CA PRO A 38 32.81 0.18 20.32
C PRO A 38 33.78 -0.88 19.67
N THR A 39 33.61 -1.55 18.50
CA THR A 39 33.73 -1.12 17.05
C THR A 39 35.17 -1.15 16.49
N LEU A 40 35.38 -1.33 15.17
CA LEU A 40 36.57 -0.80 14.44
C LEU A 40 36.43 -0.78 12.90
N THR A 41 36.75 0.37 12.27
CA THR A 41 36.76 0.60 10.80
C THR A 41 38.14 1.12 10.30
N VAL A 42 38.30 1.24 8.97
CA VAL A 42 39.57 1.56 8.28
C VAL A 42 39.35 2.57 7.14
N THR A 43 40.26 3.53 6.96
CA THR A 43 40.37 4.50 5.85
C THR A 43 41.84 4.99 5.76
N PRO A 44 42.29 5.92 4.86
CA PRO A 44 41.71 6.47 3.62
C PRO A 44 42.70 6.27 2.40
N GLU A 45 42.57 6.78 1.17
CA GLU A 45 41.88 7.89 0.47
C GLU A 45 41.91 7.56 -1.04
N ALA A 46 41.11 8.27 -1.84
CA ALA A 46 41.43 8.81 -3.17
C ALA A 46 41.64 7.87 -4.39
N ASP A 47 40.54 7.60 -5.09
CA ASP A 47 40.41 8.03 -6.49
C ASP A 47 39.07 8.79 -6.65
N THR A 48 38.84 9.53 -7.74
CA THR A 48 37.80 10.58 -7.77
C THR A 48 36.37 10.09 -7.98
N VAL A 49 35.77 9.51 -6.93
CA VAL A 49 34.31 9.47 -6.73
C VAL A 49 33.94 10.58 -5.76
N LYS A 50 32.93 11.42 -6.09
CA LYS A 50 32.38 12.36 -5.10
C LYS A 50 31.67 11.54 -4.02
N PRO A 51 31.83 11.84 -2.71
CA PRO A 51 30.93 11.28 -1.72
C PRO A 51 29.51 11.71 -2.09
N VAL A 52 28.64 10.74 -2.36
CA VAL A 52 27.23 11.01 -2.62
C VAL A 52 26.58 11.27 -1.27
N VAL A 53 26.56 12.54 -0.88
CA VAL A 53 25.76 13.00 0.26
C VAL A 53 24.29 12.87 -0.16
N ASN A 54 23.70 11.72 0.16
CA ASN A 54 22.26 11.48 0.02
C ASN A 54 21.50 12.32 1.05
N ASN A 55 21.30 13.60 0.75
CA ASN A 55 20.29 14.43 1.40
C ASN A 55 18.89 13.95 0.93
N SER A 56 18.46 12.78 1.40
CA SER A 56 17.21 12.11 1.04
C SER A 56 15.98 12.73 1.73
N VAL A 57 15.84 14.04 1.61
CA VAL A 57 14.70 14.83 2.11
C VAL A 57 13.76 15.15 0.95
N THR A 58 12.50 15.46 1.25
CA THR A 58 11.52 15.85 0.22
C THR A 58 11.92 17.16 -0.49
N ASP A 59 11.56 17.28 -1.77
CA ASP A 59 11.66 18.54 -2.53
C ASP A 59 10.43 19.44 -2.35
N ALA A 60 9.29 18.89 -1.88
CA ALA A 60 8.01 19.60 -1.86
C ALA A 60 8.04 20.87 -0.98
N THR A 61 7.25 21.87 -1.37
CA THR A 61 7.08 23.14 -0.66
C THR A 61 5.65 23.31 -0.14
N ILE A 62 5.44 24.27 0.77
CA ILE A 62 4.10 24.61 1.25
C ILE A 62 3.29 25.43 0.24
N ASP A 63 3.93 26.04 -0.76
CA ASP A 63 3.23 26.78 -1.81
C ASP A 63 2.64 25.84 -2.88
N ASP A 64 3.31 24.71 -3.18
CA ASP A 64 2.72 23.61 -3.99
C ASP A 64 1.42 23.08 -3.34
N VAL A 65 1.41 23.05 -2.00
CA VAL A 65 0.25 22.66 -1.19
C VAL A 65 -0.85 23.72 -1.22
N ARG A 66 -0.52 25.01 -1.32
CA ARG A 66 -1.51 26.10 -1.35
C ARG A 66 -2.29 26.15 -2.67
N GLU A 67 -1.64 25.95 -3.82
CA GLU A 67 -2.33 25.81 -5.13
C GLU A 67 -3.43 24.71 -5.07
N ILE A 68 -3.13 23.63 -4.35
CA ILE A 68 -4.01 22.48 -4.17
C ILE A 68 -5.24 22.81 -3.29
N LEU A 69 -5.08 23.66 -2.27
CA LEU A 69 -6.12 23.99 -1.30
C LEU A 69 -7.02 25.15 -1.76
N ASP A 70 -6.48 26.13 -2.50
CA ASP A 70 -7.21 27.29 -3.02
C ASP A 70 -8.12 26.97 -4.26
N SER A 71 -8.31 25.69 -4.58
CA SER A 71 -9.05 25.23 -5.76
C SER A 71 -10.56 25.09 -5.50
N ASN A 72 -11.36 26.03 -6.04
CA ASN A 72 -12.84 26.03 -5.99
C ASN A 72 -13.47 24.69 -6.45
N SER A 73 -14.68 24.37 -5.96
CA SER A 73 -15.46 23.20 -6.43
C SER A 73 -16.07 23.40 -7.82
N TYR A 74 -16.55 22.32 -8.44
CA TYR A 74 -17.26 22.36 -9.71
C TYR A 74 -18.58 23.11 -9.60
N ASP A 75 -19.28 23.04 -8.45
CA ASP A 75 -20.52 23.80 -8.25
C ASP A 75 -20.28 25.30 -8.02
N GLU A 76 -19.16 25.69 -7.41
CA GLU A 76 -18.70 27.08 -7.41
C GLU A 76 -18.31 27.58 -8.81
N TYR A 77 -17.59 26.74 -9.58
CA TYR A 77 -17.26 26.98 -10.97
C TYR A 77 -18.53 27.14 -11.83
N ARG A 78 -19.54 26.28 -11.65
CA ARG A 78 -20.86 26.41 -12.29
C ARG A 78 -21.57 27.68 -11.83
N ALA A 79 -21.55 28.03 -10.55
CA ALA A 79 -22.19 29.27 -10.05
C ALA A 79 -21.61 30.55 -10.69
N LYS A 80 -20.30 30.58 -10.97
CA LYS A 80 -19.66 31.67 -11.75
C LYS A 80 -20.30 31.85 -13.12
N TYR A 81 -20.54 30.75 -13.85
CA TYR A 81 -20.99 30.78 -15.26
C TYR A 81 -22.49 30.51 -15.48
N CYS A 82 -23.25 30.12 -14.46
CA CYS A 82 -24.70 29.85 -14.51
C CYS A 82 -25.51 30.87 -13.71
N THR A 83 -26.77 31.09 -14.09
CA THR A 83 -27.78 31.58 -13.13
C THR A 83 -28.37 30.38 -12.41
N VAL A 84 -28.42 30.45 -11.08
CA VAL A 84 -28.89 29.37 -10.20
C VAL A 84 -30.29 29.71 -9.72
N GLU A 85 -31.27 28.87 -10.01
CA GLU A 85 -32.66 29.03 -9.56
C GLU A 85 -33.16 27.79 -8.80
N THR A 86 -33.66 27.97 -7.57
CA THR A 86 -34.30 26.88 -6.82
C THR A 86 -35.77 26.73 -7.24
N VAL A 87 -36.08 25.69 -8.00
CA VAL A 87 -37.42 25.38 -8.49
C VAL A 87 -38.05 24.28 -7.64
N VAL A 88 -39.21 24.55 -7.05
CA VAL A 88 -39.94 23.54 -6.28
C VAL A 88 -40.84 22.72 -7.21
N VAL A 89 -40.54 21.43 -7.35
CA VAL A 89 -41.32 20.46 -8.15
C VAL A 89 -41.84 19.37 -7.19
N ASP A 90 -43.16 19.20 -7.16
CA ASP A 90 -43.90 18.27 -6.27
C ASP A 90 -43.52 18.29 -4.77
N GLY A 91 -42.90 19.39 -4.32
CA GLY A 91 -42.47 19.62 -2.93
C GLY A 91 -40.94 19.52 -2.72
N VAL A 92 -40.20 18.97 -3.68
CA VAL A 92 -38.73 18.89 -3.68
C VAL A 92 -38.14 20.20 -4.20
N LYS A 93 -37.12 20.73 -3.51
CA LYS A 93 -36.31 21.86 -3.99
C LYS A 93 -35.31 21.31 -5.01
N ASN A 94 -35.40 21.71 -6.28
CA ASN A 94 -34.43 21.35 -7.30
C ASN A 94 -33.59 22.59 -7.64
N THR A 95 -32.26 22.48 -7.62
CA THR A 95 -31.36 23.57 -8.02
C THR A 95 -31.10 23.50 -9.52
N VAL A 96 -31.64 24.45 -10.27
CA VAL A 96 -31.51 24.52 -11.72
C VAL A 96 -30.37 25.47 -12.10
N TYR A 97 -29.29 24.91 -12.63
CA TYR A 97 -28.19 25.65 -13.24
C TYR A 97 -28.51 25.99 -14.69
N THR A 98 -28.65 27.28 -15.02
CA THR A 98 -28.83 27.75 -16.40
C THR A 98 -27.58 28.48 -16.87
N TRP A 99 -26.83 27.90 -17.81
CA TRP A 99 -25.59 28.48 -18.33
C TRP A 99 -25.80 29.86 -18.97
N LYS A 100 -24.99 30.84 -18.56
CA LYS A 100 -24.86 32.17 -19.18
C LYS A 100 -24.06 32.11 -20.49
N VAL A 101 -23.29 31.03 -20.68
CA VAL A 101 -22.37 30.78 -21.81
C VAL A 101 -22.99 29.73 -22.74
N ALA A 102 -22.96 29.98 -24.05
CA ALA A 102 -23.45 29.03 -25.05
C ALA A 102 -22.45 27.88 -25.27
N PRO A 103 -22.92 26.67 -25.63
CA PRO A 103 -22.02 25.62 -26.12
C PRO A 103 -21.36 26.05 -27.43
N GLY A 104 -20.17 25.50 -27.71
CA GLY A 104 -19.42 25.77 -28.95
C GLY A 104 -20.22 25.43 -30.22
N LYS A 105 -19.89 26.07 -31.35
CA LYS A 105 -20.55 25.78 -32.64
C LYS A 105 -19.94 24.62 -33.42
N GLU A 106 -18.65 24.37 -33.22
CA GLU A 106 -17.85 23.40 -33.95
C GLU A 106 -16.90 22.70 -32.96
N GLU A 107 -16.48 21.48 -33.30
CA GLU A 107 -15.52 20.70 -32.52
C GLU A 107 -14.09 21.19 -32.76
N ILE A 108 -13.29 21.30 -31.69
CA ILE A 108 -11.86 21.63 -31.76
C ILE A 108 -11.07 20.36 -31.46
N VAL A 109 -10.44 19.79 -32.50
CA VAL A 109 -9.55 18.64 -32.36
C VAL A 109 -8.11 19.13 -32.15
N ILE A 110 -7.46 18.60 -31.11
CA ILE A 110 -6.05 18.80 -30.77
C ILE A 110 -5.36 17.48 -31.07
N ASP A 111 -4.42 17.46 -32.01
CA ASP A 111 -3.61 16.29 -32.31
C ASP A 111 -2.51 16.16 -31.26
N ALA A 112 -2.42 14.99 -30.62
CA ALA A 112 -1.53 14.81 -29.47
C ALA A 112 -0.04 14.97 -29.82
N ILE A 113 0.34 14.83 -31.10
CA ILE A 113 1.72 14.96 -31.59
C ILE A 113 1.92 16.31 -32.27
N ALA A 114 1.01 16.74 -33.14
CA ALA A 114 1.22 17.92 -33.98
C ALA A 114 1.03 19.25 -33.24
N ASP A 115 0.14 19.31 -32.22
CA ASP A 115 -0.15 20.50 -31.43
C ASP A 115 0.60 20.52 -30.08
N LEU A 116 1.56 19.61 -29.90
CA LEU A 116 2.38 19.43 -28.69
C LEU A 116 3.24 20.68 -28.40
N TYR A 117 3.01 21.30 -27.25
CA TYR A 117 3.75 22.48 -26.81
C TYR A 117 4.95 22.10 -25.93
N ALA A 118 5.96 21.53 -26.60
CA ALA A 118 7.20 20.99 -26.02
C ALA A 118 8.08 21.98 -25.21
N GLN A 119 7.68 23.25 -25.05
CA GLN A 119 8.37 24.23 -24.19
C GLN A 119 7.77 24.29 -22.78
N GLU A 120 6.50 23.93 -22.62
CA GLU A 120 5.77 23.84 -21.34
C GLU A 120 5.59 22.37 -20.90
N SER A 121 6.38 21.45 -21.46
CA SER A 121 6.31 20.00 -21.16
C SER A 121 7.67 19.52 -20.63
N ASP A 122 7.69 18.96 -19.43
CA ASP A 122 8.90 18.42 -18.77
C ASP A 122 8.91 16.87 -18.69
N ALA A 123 7.78 16.21 -18.97
CA ALA A 123 7.68 14.77 -19.01
C ALA A 123 8.60 14.12 -20.06
N ALA A 124 9.09 12.91 -19.78
CA ALA A 124 9.81 12.08 -20.73
C ALA A 124 8.87 11.40 -21.75
N TYR A 125 8.09 12.20 -22.48
CA TYR A 125 7.17 11.73 -23.51
C TYR A 125 7.92 11.14 -24.73
N LYS A 126 7.22 10.30 -25.50
CA LYS A 126 7.75 9.68 -26.72
C LYS A 126 6.66 9.63 -27.79
N ILE A 127 7.05 9.46 -29.05
CA ILE A 127 6.12 9.09 -30.13
C ILE A 127 6.30 7.59 -30.37
N GLU A 128 5.23 6.82 -30.19
CA GLU A 128 5.23 5.36 -30.28
C GLU A 128 3.96 4.89 -31.04
N THR A 129 3.91 3.60 -31.41
CA THR A 129 2.78 3.03 -32.15
C THR A 129 2.08 1.96 -31.32
N TYR A 130 0.74 2.06 -31.19
CA TYR A 130 -0.10 1.10 -30.46
C TYR A 130 -1.29 0.71 -31.35
N ASP A 131 -1.52 -0.58 -31.56
CA ASP A 131 -2.52 -1.14 -32.49
C ASP A 131 -2.45 -0.57 -33.92
N GLY A 132 -1.25 -0.19 -34.38
CA GLY A 132 -1.02 0.42 -35.70
C GLY A 132 -1.35 1.92 -35.77
N VAL A 133 -1.65 2.55 -34.64
CA VAL A 133 -1.90 4.00 -34.49
C VAL A 133 -0.67 4.67 -33.90
N GLU A 134 -0.14 5.70 -34.57
CA GLU A 134 0.94 6.55 -34.05
C GLU A 134 0.37 7.54 -33.01
N ALA A 135 1.00 7.63 -31.84
CA ALA A 135 0.46 8.33 -30.68
C ALA A 135 1.57 8.87 -29.75
N LEU A 136 1.22 9.84 -28.91
CA LEU A 136 2.12 10.38 -27.91
C LEU A 136 2.05 9.56 -26.61
N TYR A 137 3.10 8.78 -26.32
CA TYR A 137 3.31 8.15 -25.01
C TYR A 137 3.55 9.22 -23.95
N THR A 138 2.75 9.20 -22.88
CA THR A 138 2.92 10.01 -21.68
C THR A 138 3.27 9.10 -20.48
N PRO A 139 4.39 9.36 -19.77
CA PRO A 139 4.77 8.58 -18.60
C PRO A 139 3.85 8.83 -17.39
N SER A 140 4.09 8.09 -16.31
CA SER A 140 3.35 8.16 -15.04
C SER A 140 3.63 9.41 -14.18
N SER A 141 4.57 10.27 -14.58
CA SER A 141 4.97 11.50 -13.88
C SER A 141 5.44 12.58 -14.86
N GLY A 142 5.45 13.84 -14.42
CA GLY A 142 5.75 15.01 -15.26
C GLY A 142 4.57 15.48 -16.11
N THR A 143 4.68 16.66 -16.70
CA THR A 143 3.64 17.37 -17.45
C THR A 143 3.86 17.31 -18.96
N VAL A 144 2.77 17.11 -19.69
CA VAL A 144 2.66 17.28 -21.15
C VAL A 144 1.61 18.35 -21.44
N SER A 145 1.91 19.25 -22.37
CA SER A 145 1.07 20.41 -22.68
C SER A 145 0.85 20.59 -24.18
N TRP A 146 -0.32 21.07 -24.55
CA TRP A 146 -0.73 21.40 -25.92
C TRP A 146 -1.20 22.84 -26.00
N LYS A 147 -0.95 23.49 -27.14
CA LYS A 147 -1.40 24.87 -27.39
C LYS A 147 -2.62 24.85 -28.31
N VAL A 148 -3.68 25.54 -27.89
CA VAL A 148 -5.02 25.45 -28.46
C VAL A 148 -5.55 26.84 -28.79
N SER A 149 -6.10 27.00 -29.99
CA SER A 149 -6.80 28.23 -30.40
C SER A 149 -8.30 28.08 -30.15
N ILE A 150 -8.83 28.87 -29.22
CA ILE A 150 -10.26 28.94 -28.88
C ILE A 150 -10.90 30.07 -29.71
N PRO A 151 -11.79 29.79 -30.67
CA PRO A 151 -12.26 30.77 -31.66
C PRO A 151 -13.37 31.70 -31.15
N GLU A 152 -14.02 31.37 -30.04
CA GLU A 152 -14.98 32.23 -29.32
C GLU A 152 -15.17 31.71 -27.88
N THR A 153 -15.57 32.58 -26.96
CA THR A 153 -15.87 32.19 -25.56
C THR A 153 -17.13 31.31 -25.51
N ALA A 154 -16.97 30.03 -25.20
CA ALA A 154 -18.02 29.02 -25.22
C ALA A 154 -17.75 27.87 -24.21
N ARG A 155 -18.78 27.05 -23.93
CA ARG A 155 -18.65 25.82 -23.12
C ARG A 155 -18.48 24.57 -24.00
N TYR A 156 -17.65 23.65 -23.55
CA TYR A 156 -17.31 22.40 -24.24
C TYR A 156 -17.24 21.24 -23.24
N SER A 157 -17.61 20.03 -23.67
CA SER A 157 -17.10 18.80 -23.06
C SER A 157 -15.69 18.52 -23.62
N ILE A 158 -14.88 17.77 -22.89
CA ILE A 158 -13.53 17.39 -23.32
C ILE A 158 -13.45 15.87 -23.43
N VAL A 159 -13.06 15.35 -24.59
CA VAL A 159 -12.82 13.93 -24.83
C VAL A 159 -11.32 13.70 -25.01
N ILE A 160 -10.75 12.75 -24.25
CA ILE A 160 -9.38 12.25 -24.46
C ILE A 160 -9.49 10.92 -25.18
N GLU A 161 -8.81 10.78 -26.32
CA GLU A 161 -8.66 9.51 -27.03
C GLU A 161 -7.29 8.90 -26.65
N TYR A 162 -7.33 7.81 -25.88
CA TYR A 162 -6.16 7.24 -25.22
C TYR A 162 -6.07 5.72 -25.34
N TYR A 163 -4.87 5.21 -25.06
CA TYR A 163 -4.53 3.80 -24.98
C TYR A 163 -3.79 3.54 -23.66
N ALA A 164 -4.25 2.56 -22.89
CA ALA A 164 -3.65 2.20 -21.61
C ALA A 164 -2.38 1.36 -21.84
N VAL A 165 -1.19 1.97 -21.74
CA VAL A 165 0.07 1.32 -22.16
C VAL A 165 0.48 0.24 -21.16
N HIS A 166 0.18 -1.02 -21.47
CA HIS A 166 0.53 -2.15 -20.60
C HIS A 166 2.02 -2.54 -20.66
N LYS A 167 2.60 -2.47 -21.86
CA LYS A 167 4.02 -2.71 -22.17
C LYS A 167 4.54 -1.62 -23.10
N THR A 168 5.82 -1.32 -22.98
CA THR A 168 6.55 -0.49 -23.95
C THR A 168 6.96 -1.31 -25.19
N ASN A 169 7.37 -0.63 -26.26
CA ASN A 169 7.68 -1.26 -27.55
C ASN A 169 8.91 -2.19 -27.55
N ASP A 170 9.70 -2.23 -26.47
CA ASP A 170 10.76 -3.23 -26.25
C ASP A 170 10.26 -4.51 -25.52
N GLY A 171 9.03 -4.51 -25.03
CA GLY A 171 8.38 -5.62 -24.33
C GLY A 171 8.27 -5.42 -22.81
N THR A 172 8.93 -4.43 -22.22
CA THR A 172 8.95 -4.20 -20.77
C THR A 172 7.55 -3.82 -20.26
N VAL A 173 7.06 -4.52 -19.23
CA VAL A 173 5.79 -4.19 -18.55
C VAL A 173 5.97 -2.88 -17.78
N VAL A 174 5.02 -1.95 -17.95
CA VAL A 174 5.08 -0.59 -17.37
C VAL A 174 3.76 -0.16 -16.72
N SER A 175 2.80 -1.08 -16.62
CA SER A 175 1.46 -0.87 -16.06
C SER A 175 1.29 -1.73 -14.82
N LYS A 176 0.73 -1.14 -13.75
CA LYS A 176 0.44 -1.79 -12.46
C LYS A 176 -1.06 -2.03 -12.31
N ALA A 177 -1.50 -2.57 -11.15
CA ALA A 177 -2.92 -2.71 -10.82
C ALA A 177 -3.64 -1.38 -10.50
N THR A 178 -2.97 -0.24 -10.60
CA THR A 178 -3.54 1.11 -10.35
C THR A 178 -4.20 1.69 -11.59
N ASP A 179 -5.21 2.55 -11.43
CA ASP A 179 -5.80 3.31 -12.55
C ASP A 179 -4.87 4.43 -13.04
N ILE A 180 -5.13 4.93 -14.25
CA ILE A 180 -4.34 5.97 -14.89
C ILE A 180 -4.76 7.34 -14.34
N GLY A 181 -3.95 7.92 -13.45
CA GLY A 181 -4.18 9.21 -12.83
C GLY A 181 -3.52 10.35 -13.59
N ARG A 182 -4.26 11.42 -13.88
CA ARG A 182 -3.75 12.66 -14.49
C ARG A 182 -4.28 13.91 -13.78
N ILE A 183 -3.43 14.92 -13.58
CA ILE A 183 -3.88 16.28 -13.22
C ILE A 183 -4.13 17.08 -14.49
N PHE A 184 -5.36 17.57 -14.65
CA PHE A 184 -5.76 18.41 -15.77
C PHE A 184 -5.65 19.90 -15.40
N ARG A 185 -4.97 20.68 -16.25
CA ARG A 185 -4.76 22.12 -16.08
C ARG A 185 -5.09 22.89 -17.35
N ILE A 186 -5.64 24.10 -17.18
CA ILE A 186 -5.85 25.09 -18.24
C ILE A 186 -5.03 26.33 -17.86
N ASN A 187 -4.13 26.77 -18.75
CA ASN A 187 -3.19 27.87 -18.52
C ASN A 187 -2.41 27.70 -17.19
N SER A 188 -1.93 26.48 -16.95
CA SER A 188 -1.24 26.00 -15.74
C SER A 188 -2.06 25.99 -14.44
N ALA A 189 -3.30 26.47 -14.43
CA ALA A 189 -4.19 26.40 -13.27
C ALA A 189 -5.10 25.16 -13.29
N ILE A 190 -5.39 24.59 -12.12
CA ILE A 190 -6.47 23.62 -11.92
C ILE A 190 -7.82 24.37 -12.12
N PRO A 191 -8.74 23.89 -12.98
CA PRO A 191 -9.97 24.64 -13.27
C PRO A 191 -11.02 24.56 -12.14
N PHE A 192 -11.07 23.43 -11.44
CA PHE A 192 -11.86 23.15 -10.23
C PHE A 192 -11.37 21.82 -9.61
N LEU A 193 -11.64 21.60 -8.32
CA LEU A 193 -11.08 20.52 -7.50
C LEU A 193 -11.32 19.11 -8.07
N GLU A 194 -12.50 18.85 -8.63
CA GLU A 194 -12.94 17.53 -9.10
C GLU A 194 -12.32 17.18 -10.47
N ALA A 195 -11.84 18.17 -11.23
CA ALA A 195 -11.01 17.95 -12.42
C ALA A 195 -9.51 17.82 -12.10
N ARG A 196 -9.09 18.02 -10.84
CA ARG A 196 -7.69 17.89 -10.41
C ARG A 196 -7.15 16.47 -10.53
N TYR A 197 -7.98 15.44 -10.39
CA TYR A 197 -7.56 14.05 -10.52
C TYR A 197 -8.49 13.30 -11.47
N LEU A 198 -8.10 13.25 -12.75
CA LEU A 198 -8.76 12.43 -13.75
C LEU A 198 -8.28 10.98 -13.61
N THR A 199 -9.21 10.08 -13.32
CA THR A 199 -8.99 8.63 -13.28
C THR A 199 -9.48 8.04 -14.60
N LEU A 200 -8.56 7.75 -15.53
CA LEU A 200 -8.90 7.13 -16.80
C LEU A 200 -8.91 5.59 -16.64
N PRO A 201 -10.07 4.93 -16.82
CA PRO A 201 -10.22 3.51 -16.47
C PRO A 201 -9.47 2.60 -17.44
N LYS A 202 -8.74 1.62 -16.90
CA LYS A 202 -8.15 0.55 -17.71
C LYS A 202 -9.23 -0.39 -18.28
N THR A 203 -8.79 -1.42 -19.01
CA THR A 203 -9.64 -2.52 -19.51
C THR A 203 -8.91 -3.82 -19.22
N TYR A 204 -9.63 -4.79 -18.69
CA TYR A 204 -9.12 -6.10 -18.32
C TYR A 204 -10.04 -7.22 -18.84
N SER A 205 -9.44 -8.34 -19.22
CA SER A 205 -10.11 -9.56 -19.66
C SER A 205 -9.81 -10.71 -18.70
N ASN A 206 -10.79 -11.58 -18.46
CA ASN A 206 -10.54 -12.86 -17.81
C ASN A 206 -9.99 -13.85 -18.85
N ASP A 207 -8.90 -14.52 -18.53
CA ASP A 207 -8.26 -15.52 -19.39
C ASP A 207 -9.03 -16.86 -19.35
N TYR A 208 -10.21 -16.89 -19.99
CA TYR A 208 -11.06 -18.08 -20.09
C TYR A 208 -10.40 -19.17 -20.95
N ILE A 209 -10.53 -20.43 -20.51
CA ILE A 209 -10.01 -21.57 -21.26
C ILE A 209 -10.97 -22.06 -22.35
N ASP A 210 -10.42 -22.74 -23.35
CA ASP A 210 -11.14 -23.60 -24.29
C ASP A 210 -12.05 -24.61 -23.52
N GLY A 211 -13.36 -24.44 -23.61
CA GLY A 211 -14.33 -25.25 -22.87
C GLY A 211 -14.48 -26.66 -23.45
N ALA A 212 -14.41 -27.70 -22.61
CA ALA A 212 -14.26 -29.08 -23.06
C ALA A 212 -15.40 -30.02 -22.59
N ILE A 213 -16.11 -30.63 -23.54
CA ILE A 213 -17.17 -31.63 -23.30
C ILE A 213 -16.59 -33.04 -23.52
N LYS A 214 -16.66 -33.92 -22.52
CA LYS A 214 -16.27 -35.33 -22.67
C LYS A 214 -17.30 -36.09 -23.51
N ALA A 215 -16.87 -36.64 -24.65
CA ALA A 215 -17.74 -37.43 -25.50
C ALA A 215 -17.84 -38.90 -25.02
N LYS A 216 -18.97 -39.56 -25.29
CA LYS A 216 -19.16 -40.99 -24.97
C LYS A 216 -18.45 -41.91 -25.96
N ASP A 217 -18.41 -41.50 -27.22
CA ASP A 217 -17.69 -42.16 -28.32
C ASP A 217 -17.46 -41.14 -29.48
N ALA A 218 -16.76 -41.56 -30.53
CA ALA A 218 -16.42 -40.68 -31.66
C ALA A 218 -17.64 -40.20 -32.49
N ALA A 219 -18.78 -40.88 -32.45
CA ALA A 219 -20.02 -40.43 -33.09
C ALA A 219 -20.75 -39.39 -32.23
N ASP A 220 -20.76 -39.57 -30.90
CA ASP A 220 -21.19 -38.57 -29.92
C ASP A 220 -20.35 -37.30 -30.04
N ALA A 221 -19.01 -37.43 -30.16
CA ALA A 221 -18.09 -36.31 -30.40
C ALA A 221 -18.39 -35.56 -31.72
N SER A 222 -18.58 -36.30 -32.81
CA SER A 222 -18.91 -35.72 -34.13
C SER A 222 -20.25 -34.98 -34.11
N ALA A 223 -21.24 -35.48 -33.36
CA ALA A 223 -22.55 -34.86 -33.23
C ALA A 223 -22.53 -33.61 -32.32
N LEU A 224 -21.77 -33.66 -31.22
CA LEU A 224 -21.55 -32.51 -30.33
C LEU A 224 -20.87 -31.36 -31.07
N LEU A 225 -19.77 -31.62 -31.79
CA LEU A 225 -19.06 -30.63 -32.59
C LEU A 225 -19.98 -29.96 -33.62
N ALA A 226 -20.61 -30.76 -34.50
CA ALA A 226 -21.47 -30.23 -35.55
C ALA A 226 -22.69 -29.45 -35.03
N LYS A 227 -23.16 -29.74 -33.81
CA LYS A 227 -24.22 -28.96 -33.15
C LYS A 227 -23.69 -27.65 -32.57
N GLY A 228 -22.47 -27.62 -32.02
CA GLY A 228 -21.82 -26.39 -31.54
C GLY A 228 -21.46 -25.43 -32.68
N GLU A 229 -20.89 -25.96 -33.77
CA GLU A 229 -20.63 -25.19 -34.99
C GLU A 229 -21.92 -24.59 -35.58
N ALA A 230 -23.03 -25.34 -35.58
CA ALA A 230 -24.32 -24.87 -36.07
C ALA A 230 -24.94 -23.72 -35.24
N VAL A 231 -24.50 -23.50 -34.00
CA VAL A 231 -24.90 -22.34 -33.17
C VAL A 231 -23.82 -21.25 -33.09
N GLY A 232 -22.73 -21.40 -33.84
CA GLY A 232 -21.67 -20.39 -33.95
C GLY A 232 -20.56 -20.48 -32.90
N PHE A 233 -20.30 -21.65 -32.32
CA PHE A 233 -19.01 -21.91 -31.66
C PHE A 233 -17.96 -22.36 -32.67
N VAL A 234 -16.69 -22.04 -32.41
CA VAL A 234 -15.52 -22.61 -33.11
C VAL A 234 -14.97 -23.73 -32.23
N GLY A 235 -14.73 -24.92 -32.79
CA GLY A 235 -14.29 -26.06 -32.00
C GLY A 235 -13.54 -27.16 -32.76
N LYS A 236 -13.07 -28.14 -32.01
CA LYS A 236 -12.22 -29.26 -32.45
C LYS A 236 -12.58 -30.54 -31.67
N ILE A 237 -12.25 -31.71 -32.23
CA ILE A 237 -12.19 -32.96 -31.48
C ILE A 237 -10.75 -33.15 -31.01
N GLU A 238 -10.57 -33.51 -29.74
CA GLU A 238 -9.27 -33.64 -29.08
C GLU A 238 -9.23 -34.96 -28.30
N GLU A 239 -8.16 -35.74 -28.45
CA GLU A 239 -7.96 -36.98 -27.68
C GLU A 239 -7.06 -36.69 -26.48
N ARG A 240 -7.55 -36.98 -25.27
CA ARG A 240 -6.83 -36.84 -24.00
C ARG A 240 -6.66 -38.23 -23.37
N GLU A 241 -5.72 -38.40 -22.44
CA GLU A 241 -5.41 -39.73 -21.88
C GLU A 241 -6.62 -40.44 -21.26
N ASN A 242 -7.59 -39.68 -20.75
CA ASN A 242 -8.81 -40.19 -20.16
C ASN A 242 -10.02 -40.23 -21.13
N GLY A 243 -9.85 -39.96 -22.42
CA GLY A 243 -10.84 -40.15 -23.50
C GLY A 243 -10.95 -39.01 -24.52
N THR A 244 -11.89 -39.16 -25.47
CA THR A 244 -12.22 -38.15 -26.50
C THR A 244 -13.01 -36.98 -25.93
N TYR A 245 -12.61 -35.75 -26.27
CA TYR A 245 -13.30 -34.51 -25.93
C TYR A 245 -13.68 -33.73 -27.19
N VAL A 246 -14.75 -32.92 -27.09
CA VAL A 246 -15.03 -31.83 -28.01
C VAL A 246 -14.72 -30.54 -27.28
N VAL A 247 -13.87 -29.70 -27.89
CA VAL A 247 -13.31 -28.51 -27.27
C VAL A 247 -13.73 -27.30 -28.10
N PHE A 248 -14.25 -26.26 -27.43
CA PHE A 248 -14.77 -25.04 -28.05
C PHE A 248 -14.09 -23.79 -27.48
N ALA A 249 -13.76 -22.85 -28.35
CA ALA A 249 -13.25 -21.54 -27.95
C ALA A 249 -14.33 -20.71 -27.24
N PHE A 250 -13.91 -19.86 -26.30
CA PHE A 250 -14.78 -18.89 -25.64
C PHE A 250 -15.41 -17.93 -26.67
N PRO A 251 -16.73 -17.64 -26.62
CA PRO A 251 -17.39 -16.84 -27.64
C PRO A 251 -17.28 -15.33 -27.36
N GLU A 252 -16.75 -14.55 -28.30
CA GLU A 252 -16.68 -13.07 -28.20
C GLU A 252 -18.04 -12.39 -27.93
N ALA A 253 -19.13 -12.97 -28.45
CA ALA A 253 -20.49 -12.47 -28.24
C ALA A 253 -21.50 -13.63 -28.04
N TRP A 254 -22.42 -13.42 -27.09
CA TRP A 254 -23.45 -14.39 -26.74
C TRP A 254 -24.71 -14.26 -27.61
N THR A 255 -25.35 -15.41 -27.88
CA THR A 255 -26.64 -15.52 -28.58
C THR A 255 -27.50 -16.56 -27.89
N SER A 256 -28.82 -16.49 -28.07
CA SER A 256 -29.75 -17.43 -27.42
C SER A 256 -29.54 -18.90 -27.82
N ASP A 257 -28.95 -19.19 -28.98
CA ASP A 257 -28.58 -20.57 -29.37
C ASP A 257 -27.29 -21.05 -28.70
N LYS A 258 -26.27 -20.19 -28.55
CA LYS A 258 -25.04 -20.52 -27.80
C LYS A 258 -25.36 -20.84 -26.34
N ILE A 259 -26.19 -20.02 -25.71
CA ILE A 259 -26.62 -20.19 -24.31
C ILE A 259 -27.40 -21.50 -24.13
N ALA A 260 -28.37 -21.77 -25.01
CA ALA A 260 -29.14 -23.02 -24.98
C ALA A 260 -28.25 -24.27 -25.19
N TYR A 261 -27.19 -24.16 -26.00
CA TYR A 261 -26.19 -25.23 -26.14
C TYR A 261 -25.40 -25.45 -24.86
N CYS A 262 -24.95 -24.39 -24.17
CA CYS A 262 -24.29 -24.49 -22.86
C CYS A 262 -25.20 -25.11 -21.80
N GLU A 263 -26.47 -24.67 -21.68
CA GLU A 263 -27.45 -25.23 -20.75
C GLU A 263 -27.74 -26.72 -21.01
N GLU A 264 -27.75 -27.17 -22.27
CA GLU A 264 -27.98 -28.58 -22.62
C GLU A 264 -26.77 -29.48 -22.37
N THR A 265 -25.56 -28.95 -22.56
CA THR A 265 -24.31 -29.75 -22.55
C THR A 265 -23.51 -29.67 -21.25
N GLY A 266 -23.69 -28.61 -20.46
CA GLY A 266 -22.82 -28.31 -19.32
C GLY A 266 -21.46 -27.72 -19.72
N LEU A 267 -21.36 -27.10 -20.90
CA LEU A 267 -20.14 -26.42 -21.36
C LEU A 267 -19.77 -25.24 -20.42
N ARG A 268 -18.52 -25.23 -19.95
CA ARG A 268 -17.91 -24.24 -19.07
C ARG A 268 -16.52 -23.87 -19.59
N PHE A 269 -16.04 -22.66 -19.27
CA PHE A 269 -14.79 -22.09 -19.78
C PHE A 269 -13.80 -21.72 -18.64
N PHE A 270 -13.89 -22.43 -17.51
CA PHE A 270 -13.00 -22.27 -16.35
C PHE A 270 -12.10 -23.49 -16.18
N THR A 271 -10.85 -23.26 -15.77
CA THR A 271 -9.95 -24.31 -15.29
C THR A 271 -10.55 -24.97 -14.04
N GLN A 272 -10.42 -26.29 -13.92
CA GLN A 272 -10.92 -27.06 -12.79
C GLN A 272 -9.77 -27.79 -12.10
N ASP A 273 -9.77 -27.79 -10.76
CA ASP A 273 -8.84 -28.59 -9.97
C ASP A 273 -9.21 -30.09 -9.96
N ILE A 274 -8.38 -30.93 -9.33
CA ILE A 274 -8.61 -32.38 -9.25
C ILE A 274 -9.92 -32.77 -8.55
N ASP A 275 -10.44 -31.92 -7.65
CA ASP A 275 -11.72 -32.09 -6.95
C ASP A 275 -12.92 -31.48 -7.73
N ASN A 276 -12.69 -30.97 -8.95
CA ASN A 276 -13.65 -30.32 -9.87
C ASN A 276 -14.10 -28.91 -9.42
N ASN A 277 -13.36 -28.24 -8.54
CA ASN A 277 -13.59 -26.83 -8.22
C ASN A 277 -13.17 -25.96 -9.39
N GLU A 278 -14.03 -25.05 -9.85
CA GLU A 278 -13.65 -24.01 -10.81
C GLU A 278 -12.70 -23.00 -10.14
N ILE A 279 -11.53 -22.83 -10.76
CA ILE A 279 -10.49 -21.89 -10.35
C ILE A 279 -10.81 -20.52 -10.97
N ARG A 280 -10.59 -19.44 -10.20
CA ARG A 280 -10.71 -18.06 -10.72
C ARG A 280 -9.76 -17.89 -11.91
N PRO A 281 -10.23 -17.38 -13.07
CA PRO A 281 -9.35 -17.13 -14.20
C PRO A 281 -8.37 -16.00 -13.87
N THR A 282 -7.16 -16.08 -14.44
CA THR A 282 -6.22 -14.96 -14.45
C THR A 282 -6.88 -13.76 -15.14
N ILE A 283 -6.59 -12.54 -14.68
CA ILE A 283 -7.19 -11.32 -15.22
C ILE A 283 -6.11 -10.40 -15.82
N SER A 284 -5.94 -10.53 -17.14
CA SER A 284 -4.98 -9.81 -17.96
C SER A 284 -5.48 -8.39 -18.30
N GLN A 285 -4.57 -7.46 -18.56
CA GLN A 285 -4.94 -6.16 -19.13
C GLN A 285 -5.14 -6.32 -20.64
N ASP A 286 -6.31 -5.90 -21.14
CA ASP A 286 -6.69 -5.89 -22.56
C ASP A 286 -6.75 -4.43 -23.05
N PRO A 287 -5.60 -3.81 -23.36
CA PRO A 287 -5.56 -2.40 -23.71
C PRO A 287 -6.07 -2.19 -25.14
N VAL A 288 -7.13 -1.40 -25.24
CA VAL A 288 -7.73 -0.96 -26.49
C VAL A 288 -7.81 0.56 -26.54
N TRP A 289 -7.91 1.12 -27.74
CA TRP A 289 -8.18 2.54 -27.93
C TRP A 289 -9.56 2.91 -27.38
N LYS A 290 -9.61 3.92 -26.50
CA LYS A 290 -10.81 4.36 -25.79
C LYS A 290 -10.99 5.87 -25.90
N GLU A 291 -12.23 6.30 -26.05
CA GLU A 291 -12.63 7.69 -25.85
C GLU A 291 -13.12 7.86 -24.40
N TYR A 292 -12.53 8.80 -23.66
CA TYR A 292 -12.97 9.18 -22.32
C TYR A 292 -13.37 10.65 -22.32
N GLU A 293 -14.69 10.89 -22.28
CA GLU A 293 -15.21 12.23 -22.02
C GLU A 293 -15.09 12.52 -20.52
N ILE A 294 -14.35 13.59 -20.19
CA ILE A 294 -13.95 14.00 -18.85
C ILE A 294 -15.19 14.23 -17.98
N ARG A 295 -15.20 13.60 -16.80
CA ARG A 295 -16.29 13.54 -15.83
C ARG A 295 -15.73 13.37 -14.43
N ASP A 296 -16.59 13.45 -13.43
CA ASP A 296 -16.21 13.19 -12.04
C ASP A 296 -15.81 11.71 -11.83
N GLY A 297 -14.59 11.49 -11.33
CA GLY A 297 -14.09 10.16 -10.95
C GLY A 297 -14.74 9.60 -9.68
N ASN A 298 -15.24 10.46 -8.78
CA ASN A 298 -15.96 10.08 -7.57
C ASN A 298 -17.43 9.75 -7.83
N GLY A 299 -17.98 10.22 -8.96
CA GLY A 299 -19.34 9.91 -9.43
C GLY A 299 -20.46 10.72 -8.77
N TYR A 300 -20.18 11.86 -8.13
CA TYR A 300 -21.16 12.87 -7.71
C TYR A 300 -21.91 13.43 -8.91
N HIS A 301 -21.16 13.77 -9.95
CA HIS A 301 -21.71 14.21 -11.23
C HIS A 301 -21.76 13.00 -12.17
N ALA A 302 -22.98 12.49 -12.41
CA ALA A 302 -23.22 11.41 -13.37
C ALA A 302 -23.07 11.85 -14.84
N GLU A 303 -23.08 13.16 -15.08
CA GLU A 303 -22.85 13.81 -16.38
C GLU A 303 -21.39 14.26 -16.51
N SER A 304 -20.94 14.44 -17.75
CA SER A 304 -19.58 14.89 -18.09
C SER A 304 -19.36 16.37 -17.73
N PHE A 305 -18.12 16.74 -17.41
CA PHE A 305 -17.78 18.10 -16.99
C PHE A 305 -17.83 19.11 -18.14
N GLU A 306 -18.38 20.29 -17.86
CA GLU A 306 -18.55 21.38 -18.82
C GLU A 306 -17.51 22.49 -18.59
N PHE A 307 -16.58 22.63 -19.54
CA PHE A 307 -15.49 23.59 -19.44
C PHE A 307 -15.79 24.84 -20.28
N VAL A 308 -15.89 25.99 -19.62
CA VAL A 308 -15.92 27.31 -20.26
C VAL A 308 -14.50 27.71 -20.62
N PHE A 309 -14.24 27.89 -21.91
CA PHE A 309 -13.01 28.48 -22.44
C PHE A 309 -13.29 29.92 -22.92
N GLU A 310 -12.31 30.81 -22.77
CA GLU A 310 -12.35 32.18 -23.30
C GLU A 310 -11.64 32.27 -24.67
N GLU A 311 -12.12 33.16 -25.56
CA GLU A 311 -11.54 33.43 -26.88
C GLU A 311 -10.05 33.80 -26.80
N SER A 312 -9.17 32.98 -27.40
CA SER A 312 -7.72 33.06 -27.23
C SER A 312 -6.96 32.23 -28.27
N GLU A 313 -5.90 32.78 -28.85
CA GLU A 313 -4.94 32.04 -29.71
C GLU A 313 -3.81 31.34 -28.89
N GLU A 314 -3.81 31.52 -27.56
CA GLU A 314 -2.69 31.20 -26.65
C GLU A 314 -3.11 30.30 -25.47
N THR A 315 -4.26 29.62 -25.54
CA THR A 315 -4.70 28.73 -24.45
C THR A 315 -3.83 27.49 -24.38
N VAL A 316 -3.30 27.16 -23.19
CA VAL A 316 -2.54 25.94 -22.94
C VAL A 316 -3.41 24.94 -22.18
N ILE A 317 -3.50 23.71 -22.67
CA ILE A 317 -4.09 22.57 -21.94
C ILE A 317 -2.96 21.64 -21.53
N SER A 318 -2.94 21.17 -20.29
CA SER A 318 -1.88 20.30 -19.77
C SER A 318 -2.41 19.10 -18.99
N LEU A 319 -1.70 17.97 -19.11
CA LEU A 319 -1.91 16.75 -18.34
C LEU A 319 -0.61 16.39 -17.60
N THR A 320 -0.67 16.32 -16.27
CA THR A 320 0.46 15.86 -15.43
C THR A 320 0.24 14.40 -15.02
N GLY A 321 1.25 13.55 -15.16
CA GLY A 321 1.23 12.17 -14.69
C GLY A 321 1.16 12.07 -13.16
N VAL A 322 0.28 11.20 -12.64
CA VAL A 322 0.15 10.88 -11.21
C VAL A 322 0.35 9.38 -10.96
N SER A 323 -0.21 8.56 -11.84
CA SER A 323 -0.03 7.10 -11.89
C SER A 323 -0.17 6.61 -13.32
N GLU A 324 0.54 5.53 -13.65
CA GLU A 324 0.49 4.78 -14.93
C GLU A 324 0.87 5.57 -16.21
N PRO A 325 1.52 4.92 -17.19
CA PRO A 325 1.68 5.49 -18.52
C PRO A 325 0.39 5.36 -19.36
N MET A 326 0.17 6.31 -20.28
CA MET A 326 -0.85 6.19 -21.31
C MET A 326 -0.38 6.86 -22.60
N ALA A 327 -0.80 6.33 -23.75
CA ALA A 327 -0.60 6.99 -25.02
C ALA A 327 -1.85 7.78 -25.42
N ILE A 328 -1.68 8.95 -26.00
CA ILE A 328 -2.76 9.85 -26.41
C ILE A 328 -2.70 10.02 -27.93
N LYS A 329 -3.85 9.89 -28.60
CA LYS A 329 -4.00 10.19 -30.03
C LYS A 329 -4.56 11.60 -30.25
N SER A 330 -5.62 11.95 -29.54
CA SER A 330 -6.25 13.27 -29.65
C SER A 330 -6.88 13.73 -28.34
N ILE A 331 -7.01 15.05 -28.19
CA ILE A 331 -7.88 15.69 -27.20
C ILE A 331 -8.90 16.52 -27.99
N ARG A 332 -10.19 16.37 -27.71
CA ARG A 332 -11.27 16.94 -28.53
C ARG A 332 -12.19 17.79 -27.64
N LEU A 333 -12.27 19.08 -27.91
CA LEU A 333 -13.24 19.99 -27.27
C LEU A 333 -14.53 19.93 -28.10
N ILE A 334 -15.52 19.18 -27.63
CA ILE A 334 -16.79 18.98 -28.35
C ILE A 334 -17.87 19.94 -27.80
N PRO A 335 -18.75 20.48 -28.65
CA PRO A 335 -19.99 21.11 -28.19
C PRO A 335 -20.76 20.17 -27.27
N HIS A 336 -21.06 20.61 -26.04
CA HIS A 336 -21.79 19.80 -25.08
C HIS A 336 -23.27 19.68 -25.47
N GLU A 337 -23.71 18.46 -25.81
CA GLU A 337 -25.11 18.09 -26.04
C GLU A 337 -25.67 17.35 -24.81
N ASN A 338 -26.70 17.90 -24.18
CA ASN A 338 -27.42 17.25 -23.08
C ASN A 338 -28.06 15.93 -23.53
N TYR A 339 -28.06 14.91 -22.66
CA TYR A 339 -28.77 13.66 -22.92
C TYR A 339 -30.27 13.88 -23.16
N GLN A 340 -30.85 13.09 -24.07
CA GLN A 340 -32.30 13.04 -24.28
C GLN A 340 -32.96 12.13 -23.25
N SER A 341 -34.16 12.47 -22.80
CA SER A 341 -34.93 11.60 -21.90
C SER A 341 -35.47 10.37 -22.64
N PHE A 342 -35.75 9.31 -21.90
CA PHE A 342 -36.19 8.02 -22.44
C PHE A 342 -37.51 8.16 -23.21
N GLU A 343 -38.43 9.03 -22.78
CA GLU A 343 -39.66 9.33 -23.52
C GLU A 343 -39.36 9.93 -24.92
N GLN A 344 -38.34 10.80 -25.03
CA GLN A 344 -37.93 11.37 -26.30
C GLN A 344 -37.30 10.31 -27.21
N VAL A 345 -36.33 9.55 -26.70
CA VAL A 345 -35.61 8.51 -27.47
C VAL A 345 -36.56 7.40 -27.90
N SER A 346 -37.36 6.86 -26.98
CA SER A 346 -38.29 5.77 -27.28
C SER A 346 -39.45 6.15 -28.18
N SER A 347 -39.80 7.44 -28.28
CA SER A 347 -40.80 7.93 -29.25
C SER A 347 -40.38 7.72 -30.71
N GLY A 348 -39.08 7.54 -30.97
CA GLY A 348 -38.56 7.21 -32.30
C GLY A 348 -38.59 5.71 -32.65
N TYR A 349 -38.67 4.81 -31.67
CA TYR A 349 -38.47 3.38 -31.91
C TYR A 349 -39.57 2.73 -32.78
N PRO A 350 -39.20 1.79 -33.68
CA PRO A 350 -40.17 0.95 -34.38
C PRO A 350 -41.07 0.16 -33.42
N THR A 351 -42.38 0.13 -33.70
CA THR A 351 -43.41 -0.49 -32.83
C THR A 351 -43.39 -2.03 -32.79
N LYS A 352 -42.24 -2.66 -33.08
CA LYS A 352 -42.08 -4.11 -33.16
C LYS A 352 -41.39 -4.59 -31.88
N VAL A 353 -42.11 -5.38 -31.08
CA VAL A 353 -41.53 -6.08 -29.92
C VAL A 353 -40.64 -7.22 -30.41
N GLY A 354 -39.43 -7.35 -29.85
CA GLY A 354 -38.53 -8.46 -30.13
C GLY A 354 -38.98 -9.76 -29.46
N THR A 355 -38.67 -10.92 -30.04
CA THR A 355 -39.11 -12.24 -29.52
C THR A 355 -37.98 -13.10 -28.94
N ASP A 356 -36.73 -12.66 -29.10
CA ASP A 356 -35.54 -13.40 -28.66
C ASP A 356 -35.34 -13.35 -27.12
N LYS A 357 -34.50 -14.25 -26.60
CA LYS A 357 -34.16 -14.31 -25.16
C LYS A 357 -32.68 -14.62 -24.96
N VAL A 358 -31.87 -13.59 -24.70
CA VAL A 358 -30.41 -13.72 -24.50
C VAL A 358 -30.07 -13.45 -23.03
N GLN A 359 -29.64 -14.50 -22.32
CA GLN A 359 -29.20 -14.48 -20.93
C GLN A 359 -27.67 -14.41 -20.86
N LEU A 360 -27.14 -13.35 -20.28
CA LEU A 360 -25.71 -13.08 -20.13
C LEU A 360 -25.36 -13.40 -18.67
N GLU A 361 -24.76 -14.58 -18.45
CA GLU A 361 -24.44 -15.08 -17.12
C GLU A 361 -23.33 -14.26 -16.47
N GLY A 362 -23.46 -13.97 -15.17
CA GLY A 362 -22.65 -12.99 -14.45
C GLY A 362 -21.16 -13.31 -14.48
N GLU A 363 -20.79 -14.58 -14.45
CA GLU A 363 -19.42 -15.09 -14.46
C GLU A 363 -18.68 -14.97 -15.80
N TYR A 364 -19.36 -14.55 -16.88
CA TYR A 364 -18.79 -14.39 -18.22
C TYR A 364 -18.87 -12.94 -18.77
N PRO A 365 -18.34 -11.92 -18.06
CA PRO A 365 -18.11 -10.60 -18.66
C PRO A 365 -17.17 -10.70 -19.87
N TYR A 366 -17.35 -9.78 -20.82
CA TYR A 366 -16.43 -9.59 -21.94
C TYR A 366 -15.15 -8.89 -21.47
N THR A 367 -15.30 -7.76 -20.78
CA THR A 367 -14.20 -7.05 -20.09
C THR A 367 -14.70 -6.36 -18.81
N THR A 368 -13.78 -5.99 -17.92
CA THR A 368 -14.04 -5.12 -16.76
C THR A 368 -13.07 -3.94 -16.74
N SER A 369 -13.36 -2.87 -15.99
CA SER A 369 -12.40 -1.76 -15.81
C SER A 369 -11.44 -1.92 -14.62
N SER A 370 -11.57 -2.99 -13.82
CA SER A 370 -10.69 -3.25 -12.68
C SER A 370 -10.49 -4.76 -12.43
N GLN A 371 -9.25 -5.15 -12.10
CA GLN A 371 -8.90 -6.50 -11.67
C GLN A 371 -9.60 -6.92 -10.36
N THR A 372 -10.13 -5.97 -9.57
CA THR A 372 -10.98 -6.25 -8.39
C THR A 372 -12.30 -6.93 -8.76
N VAL A 373 -12.77 -6.79 -10.00
CA VAL A 373 -14.11 -7.21 -10.44
C VAL A 373 -14.01 -8.56 -11.18
N TYR A 374 -14.13 -9.66 -10.44
CA TYR A 374 -13.97 -11.01 -10.98
C TYR A 374 -15.15 -11.95 -10.60
N PRO A 375 -15.34 -13.08 -11.30
CA PRO A 375 -16.38 -14.07 -10.98
C PRO A 375 -16.20 -14.76 -9.62
N MET A 376 -17.29 -15.04 -8.91
CA MET A 376 -17.29 -15.68 -7.59
C MET A 376 -18.42 -16.71 -7.41
N GLU A 377 -18.24 -17.65 -6.46
CA GLU A 377 -19.25 -18.61 -6.00
C GLU A 377 -20.26 -17.93 -5.04
N ASP A 378 -21.56 -18.05 -5.35
CA ASP A 378 -22.67 -17.83 -4.43
C ASP A 378 -23.61 -19.04 -4.42
N THR A 379 -23.58 -19.79 -3.32
CA THR A 379 -24.45 -20.95 -3.08
C THR A 379 -25.66 -20.64 -2.19
N ARG A 380 -25.96 -19.36 -1.88
CA ARG A 380 -27.01 -18.98 -0.91
C ARG A 380 -28.43 -19.15 -1.45
N SER A 381 -28.66 -19.02 -2.76
CA SER A 381 -29.99 -19.20 -3.36
C SER A 381 -30.02 -20.39 -4.32
N ALA A 382 -31.08 -21.20 -4.22
CA ALA A 382 -31.31 -22.39 -5.05
C ALA A 382 -31.76 -22.08 -6.49
N LEU A 383 -31.67 -20.82 -6.94
CA LEU A 383 -31.92 -20.38 -8.31
C LEU A 383 -30.71 -19.66 -8.96
N THR A 384 -29.58 -19.50 -8.25
CA THR A 384 -28.34 -19.00 -8.86
C THR A 384 -27.84 -20.00 -9.92
N LYS A 385 -27.20 -19.51 -10.98
CA LYS A 385 -26.78 -20.32 -12.14
C LYS A 385 -25.30 -20.15 -12.46
N PRO A 386 -24.53 -21.25 -12.60
CA PRO A 386 -24.85 -22.62 -12.19
C PRO A 386 -24.97 -22.76 -10.66
N ILE A 387 -25.40 -23.93 -10.17
CA ILE A 387 -25.44 -24.23 -8.73
C ILE A 387 -25.02 -25.68 -8.43
N GLU A 388 -23.94 -25.83 -7.69
CA GLU A 388 -23.49 -27.07 -7.06
C GLU A 388 -23.08 -26.76 -5.61
N THR A 389 -23.01 -27.79 -4.77
CA THR A 389 -22.67 -27.64 -3.34
C THR A 389 -21.68 -28.70 -2.85
N ALA A 390 -21.17 -29.56 -3.74
CA ALA A 390 -20.04 -30.47 -3.50
C ALA A 390 -18.68 -29.77 -3.69
N TYR A 391 -18.54 -29.04 -4.78
CA TYR A 391 -17.35 -28.36 -5.27
C TYR A 391 -17.71 -26.95 -5.76
N THR A 392 -16.70 -26.09 -5.89
CA THR A 392 -16.84 -24.67 -6.23
C THR A 392 -17.27 -24.49 -7.68
N LEU A 393 -18.30 -23.67 -7.92
CA LEU A 393 -18.65 -23.15 -9.25
C LEU A 393 -18.78 -21.62 -9.21
N LEU A 394 -18.24 -20.95 -10.22
CA LEU A 394 -18.29 -19.49 -10.35
C LEU A 394 -19.58 -19.09 -11.08
N ASN A 395 -20.44 -18.31 -10.44
CA ASN A 395 -21.85 -18.16 -10.85
C ASN A 395 -22.45 -16.77 -10.56
N SER A 396 -21.61 -15.80 -10.23
CA SER A 396 -22.01 -14.41 -10.05
C SER A 396 -20.81 -13.47 -10.18
N ILE A 397 -21.08 -12.18 -10.38
CA ILE A 397 -20.06 -11.12 -10.38
C ILE A 397 -20.43 -10.05 -9.35
N GLY A 398 -19.40 -9.41 -8.78
CA GLY A 398 -19.54 -8.42 -7.71
C GLY A 398 -19.43 -8.97 -6.28
N GLY A 399 -19.43 -10.29 -6.09
CA GLY A 399 -19.21 -10.90 -4.77
C GLY A 399 -20.45 -10.99 -3.87
N VAL A 400 -20.30 -11.62 -2.70
CA VAL A 400 -21.37 -12.06 -1.78
C VAL A 400 -21.93 -10.89 -0.95
N GLY A 401 -22.54 -9.94 -1.64
CA GLY A 401 -22.98 -8.65 -1.08
C GLY A 401 -22.62 -7.44 -1.94
N GLY A 402 -21.94 -7.65 -3.07
CA GLY A 402 -21.52 -6.60 -4.01
C GLY A 402 -20.17 -5.96 -3.68
N GLU A 403 -19.39 -6.54 -2.77
CA GLU A 403 -18.12 -6.04 -2.24
C GLU A 403 -16.97 -5.96 -3.26
N LYS A 404 -17.09 -6.63 -4.41
CA LYS A 404 -16.12 -6.58 -5.52
C LYS A 404 -16.49 -5.61 -6.63
N TRP A 405 -17.72 -5.09 -6.61
CA TRP A 405 -18.22 -4.14 -7.61
C TRP A 405 -19.06 -3.07 -6.91
N ASN A 406 -18.36 -2.07 -6.37
CA ASN A 406 -18.89 -1.09 -5.43
C ASN A 406 -18.31 0.33 -5.56
N SER A 407 -17.20 0.54 -6.26
CA SER A 407 -16.51 1.84 -6.32
C SER A 407 -16.77 2.54 -7.65
N ALA A 408 -16.94 3.86 -7.65
CA ALA A 408 -17.14 4.66 -8.87
C ALA A 408 -16.07 4.35 -9.93
N GLY A 409 -16.44 4.40 -11.21
CA GLY A 409 -15.56 4.03 -12.33
C GLY A 409 -15.36 2.53 -12.55
N GLN A 410 -15.67 1.65 -11.58
CA GLN A 410 -15.72 0.21 -11.83
C GLN A 410 -16.87 -0.14 -12.78
N SER A 411 -16.60 -0.97 -13.78
CA SER A 411 -17.56 -1.35 -14.81
C SER A 411 -17.36 -2.78 -15.27
N VAL A 412 -18.45 -3.36 -15.78
CA VAL A 412 -18.53 -4.71 -16.32
C VAL A 412 -19.22 -4.63 -17.68
N SER A 413 -18.59 -5.18 -18.72
CA SER A 413 -19.14 -5.22 -20.07
C SER A 413 -19.58 -6.62 -20.49
N TYR A 414 -20.57 -6.71 -21.38
CA TYR A 414 -20.98 -7.95 -22.03
C TYR A 414 -21.30 -7.71 -23.51
N LYS A 415 -20.87 -8.62 -24.39
CA LYS A 415 -21.19 -8.60 -25.82
C LYS A 415 -22.30 -9.60 -26.19
N PHE A 416 -23.27 -9.17 -27.00
CA PHE A 416 -24.38 -10.00 -27.45
C PHE A 416 -24.92 -9.60 -28.83
N SER A 417 -25.74 -10.45 -29.45
CA SER A 417 -26.58 -10.10 -30.60
C SER A 417 -27.96 -10.74 -30.55
N VAL A 418 -28.94 -10.10 -31.19
CA VAL A 418 -30.33 -10.59 -31.32
C VAL A 418 -30.59 -11.19 -32.69
N LYS A 419 -31.40 -12.25 -32.73
CA LYS A 419 -31.84 -12.91 -33.99
C LYS A 419 -32.89 -12.11 -34.76
N GLU A 420 -33.63 -11.26 -34.06
CA GLU A 420 -34.78 -10.54 -34.61
C GLU A 420 -34.77 -9.07 -34.18
N SER A 421 -34.87 -8.16 -35.16
CA SER A 421 -34.93 -6.73 -34.90
C SER A 421 -36.19 -6.35 -34.13
N GLY A 422 -36.08 -5.56 -33.06
CA GLY A 422 -37.23 -5.17 -32.24
C GLY A 422 -36.86 -4.46 -30.94
N VAL A 423 -37.87 -4.04 -30.18
CA VAL A 423 -37.73 -3.48 -28.83
C VAL A 423 -37.67 -4.60 -27.79
N TYR A 424 -36.70 -4.50 -26.89
CA TYR A 424 -36.39 -5.46 -25.82
C TYR A 424 -36.29 -4.77 -24.47
N ASN A 425 -36.65 -5.48 -23.39
CA ASN A 425 -36.29 -5.12 -22.02
C ASN A 425 -34.92 -5.71 -21.70
N ILE A 426 -34.09 -4.96 -20.98
CA ILE A 426 -32.94 -5.51 -20.25
C ILE A 426 -33.39 -5.76 -18.81
N VAL A 427 -33.25 -7.00 -18.35
CA VAL A 427 -33.69 -7.46 -17.02
C VAL A 427 -32.48 -7.97 -16.25
N ALA A 428 -32.27 -7.53 -15.02
CA ALA A 428 -31.21 -8.03 -14.16
C ALA A 428 -31.76 -8.98 -13.10
N ARG A 429 -31.11 -10.13 -12.86
CA ARG A 429 -31.22 -10.87 -11.59
C ARG A 429 -30.03 -10.49 -10.72
N PHE A 430 -30.32 -9.78 -9.62
CA PHE A 430 -29.32 -9.11 -8.80
C PHE A 430 -29.57 -9.26 -7.30
N SER A 431 -28.54 -9.00 -6.51
CA SER A 431 -28.62 -8.87 -5.06
C SER A 431 -27.97 -7.55 -4.62
N GLN A 432 -28.66 -6.83 -3.74
CA GLN A 432 -28.18 -5.65 -3.03
C GLN A 432 -28.61 -5.85 -1.58
N SER A 433 -27.74 -6.43 -0.77
CA SER A 433 -28.07 -6.83 0.61
C SER A 433 -27.31 -6.02 1.66
N THR A 434 -26.90 -4.80 1.31
CA THR A 434 -25.80 -4.10 2.02
C THR A 434 -26.15 -2.67 2.43
N LEU A 435 -26.82 -1.87 1.59
CA LEU A 435 -27.19 -0.48 1.93
C LEU A 435 -28.63 -0.37 2.47
N ASP A 436 -28.85 -0.75 3.73
CA ASP A 436 -30.18 -0.66 4.35
C ASP A 436 -30.72 0.79 4.38
N GLY A 437 -31.94 0.98 3.86
CA GLY A 437 -32.56 2.30 3.68
C GLY A 437 -32.07 3.10 2.45
N MET A 438 -31.23 2.51 1.58
CA MET A 438 -30.72 3.12 0.35
C MET A 438 -30.82 2.16 -0.87
N TYR A 439 -30.25 2.59 -1.99
CA TYR A 439 -30.14 1.82 -3.24
C TYR A 439 -28.71 1.93 -3.78
N SER A 440 -28.27 0.98 -4.61
CA SER A 440 -27.08 1.14 -5.45
C SER A 440 -27.47 1.69 -6.82
N SER A 441 -26.66 2.57 -7.39
CA SER A 441 -26.86 3.12 -8.74
C SER A 441 -25.86 2.59 -9.76
N ARG A 442 -26.26 2.59 -11.03
CA ARG A 442 -25.40 2.24 -12.18
C ARG A 442 -25.72 3.13 -13.38
N SER A 443 -24.71 3.43 -14.19
CA SER A 443 -24.89 3.89 -15.56
C SER A 443 -24.91 2.70 -16.52
N LEU A 444 -25.70 2.78 -17.59
CA LEU A 444 -25.70 1.83 -18.71
C LEU A 444 -25.21 2.55 -19.98
N GLY A 445 -24.07 2.12 -20.49
CA GLY A 445 -23.65 2.41 -21.87
C GLY A 445 -24.10 1.29 -22.81
N ILE A 446 -24.47 1.65 -24.03
CA ILE A 446 -24.70 0.72 -25.14
C ILE A 446 -23.81 1.16 -26.31
N TYR A 447 -23.08 0.23 -26.90
CA TYR A 447 -22.14 0.49 -27.99
C TYR A 447 -22.34 -0.50 -29.14
N THR A 448 -22.02 -0.05 -30.34
CA THR A 448 -22.00 -0.84 -31.57
C THR A 448 -20.67 -0.61 -32.28
N ASP A 449 -20.07 -1.65 -32.86
CA ASP A 449 -18.73 -1.59 -33.46
C ASP A 449 -18.73 -0.90 -34.86
N TYR A 450 -19.54 0.16 -35.02
CA TYR A 450 -19.73 0.95 -36.25
C TYR A 450 -19.56 2.45 -35.96
N THR A 451 -18.99 3.20 -36.90
CA THR A 451 -19.18 4.65 -36.91
C THR A 451 -20.61 5.01 -37.34
N LYS A 452 -21.13 6.15 -36.87
CA LYS A 452 -22.50 6.65 -37.17
C LYS A 452 -22.84 6.62 -38.67
N ASP A 453 -21.89 7.02 -39.52
CA ASP A 453 -22.06 6.98 -40.97
C ASP A 453 -21.96 5.55 -41.56
N ALA A 454 -21.11 4.68 -41.02
CA ALA A 454 -21.00 3.29 -41.45
C ALA A 454 -22.25 2.47 -41.10
N TYR A 455 -22.81 2.67 -39.90
CA TYR A 455 -24.09 2.08 -39.50
C TYR A 455 -25.20 2.50 -40.47
N LYS A 456 -25.34 3.82 -40.69
CA LYS A 456 -26.34 4.39 -41.59
C LYS A 456 -26.19 3.95 -43.05
N ALA A 457 -24.96 3.76 -43.52
CA ALA A 457 -24.69 3.23 -44.85
C ALA A 457 -25.04 1.73 -44.99
N LYS A 458 -25.01 0.96 -43.89
CA LYS A 458 -25.34 -0.48 -43.86
C LYS A 458 -26.85 -0.74 -43.66
N PHE A 459 -27.49 -0.04 -42.73
CA PHE A 459 -28.87 -0.30 -42.31
C PHE A 459 -29.89 0.68 -42.91
N GLY A 460 -29.48 1.91 -43.25
CA GLY A 460 -30.28 2.91 -43.98
C GLY A 460 -30.71 4.11 -43.14
N ASP A 461 -30.89 3.91 -41.83
CA ASP A 461 -31.22 4.91 -40.82
C ASP A 461 -30.26 4.81 -39.62
N LEU A 462 -30.70 5.14 -38.41
CA LEU A 462 -29.90 5.04 -37.18
C LEU A 462 -30.65 4.28 -36.07
N ASP A 463 -31.71 3.55 -36.41
CA ASP A 463 -32.50 2.81 -35.43
C ASP A 463 -31.65 1.64 -34.90
N GLY A 464 -31.41 1.62 -33.58
CA GLY A 464 -30.48 0.69 -32.94
C GLY A 464 -29.00 1.09 -32.99
N TYR A 465 -28.65 2.28 -33.51
CA TYR A 465 -27.30 2.81 -33.36
C TYR A 465 -27.08 3.35 -31.94
N TYR A 466 -26.08 2.83 -31.23
CA TYR A 466 -25.65 3.32 -29.92
C TYR A 466 -24.13 3.44 -29.84
N ASN A 467 -23.66 4.45 -29.10
CA ASN A 467 -22.25 4.72 -28.83
C ASN A 467 -22.07 5.52 -27.52
N GLY A 468 -22.55 4.99 -26.40
CA GLY A 468 -22.51 5.65 -25.09
C GLY A 468 -23.78 5.43 -24.26
N VAL A 469 -24.05 6.32 -23.31
CA VAL A 469 -25.30 6.31 -22.52
C VAL A 469 -26.48 6.63 -23.45
N PRO A 470 -27.52 5.78 -23.52
CA PRO A 470 -28.57 5.91 -24.55
C PRO A 470 -29.67 6.93 -24.22
N CYS A 471 -29.87 7.28 -22.95
CA CYS A 471 -30.80 8.31 -22.48
C CYS A 471 -30.43 8.80 -21.06
N GLU A 472 -30.97 9.93 -20.63
CA GLU A 472 -30.69 10.55 -19.33
C GLU A 472 -30.88 9.58 -18.15
N GLU A 473 -31.99 8.85 -18.11
CA GLU A 473 -32.35 7.89 -17.06
C GLU A 473 -31.39 6.69 -17.01
N ALA A 474 -30.79 6.32 -18.14
CA ALA A 474 -29.80 5.26 -18.23
C ALA A 474 -28.46 5.65 -17.57
N SER A 475 -28.22 6.93 -17.26
CA SER A 475 -27.07 7.36 -16.45
C SER A 475 -27.22 7.04 -14.95
N ARG A 476 -28.46 6.79 -14.48
CA ARG A 476 -28.82 6.76 -13.05
C ARG A 476 -29.77 5.60 -12.69
N LEU A 477 -29.50 4.40 -13.21
CA LEU A 477 -30.28 3.20 -12.89
C LEU A 477 -30.28 2.91 -11.38
N ARG A 478 -31.34 2.28 -10.87
CA ARG A 478 -31.57 2.08 -9.44
C ARG A 478 -31.80 0.61 -9.05
N PHE A 479 -30.98 0.14 -8.11
CA PHE A 479 -31.02 -1.21 -7.54
C PHE A 479 -31.29 -1.11 -6.03
N ASP A 480 -32.56 -1.20 -5.64
CA ASP A 480 -32.98 -1.08 -4.23
C ASP A 480 -32.43 -2.21 -3.35
N TYR A 481 -32.20 -1.91 -2.07
CA TYR A 481 -31.83 -2.89 -1.05
C TYR A 481 -32.90 -3.98 -0.81
N SER A 482 -32.46 -5.23 -0.68
CA SER A 482 -33.24 -6.35 -0.17
C SER A 482 -32.35 -7.48 0.36
N THR A 483 -32.79 -8.16 1.41
CA THR A 483 -32.11 -9.36 1.97
C THR A 483 -32.36 -10.64 1.14
N LYS A 484 -32.71 -10.49 -0.13
CA LYS A 484 -33.08 -11.55 -1.08
C LYS A 484 -32.66 -11.16 -2.49
N TRP A 485 -32.52 -12.16 -3.35
CA TRP A 485 -32.38 -11.91 -4.78
C TRP A 485 -33.61 -11.19 -5.33
N GLN A 486 -33.37 -10.31 -6.29
CA GLN A 486 -34.36 -9.50 -6.99
C GLN A 486 -34.30 -9.74 -8.50
N THR A 487 -35.38 -9.38 -9.19
CA THR A 487 -35.45 -9.38 -10.66
C THR A 487 -36.30 -8.20 -11.09
N LYS A 488 -35.70 -7.28 -11.86
CA LYS A 488 -36.35 -6.07 -12.37
C LYS A 488 -35.90 -5.77 -13.79
N ILE A 489 -36.72 -5.03 -14.53
CA ILE A 489 -36.27 -4.29 -15.73
C ILE A 489 -35.32 -3.18 -15.24
N LEU A 490 -34.31 -2.82 -16.04
CA LEU A 490 -33.48 -1.66 -15.74
C LEU A 490 -34.32 -0.37 -15.76
N SER A 491 -34.24 0.41 -14.70
CA SER A 491 -35.00 1.65 -14.49
C SER A 491 -34.22 2.59 -13.57
N ASP A 492 -34.56 3.89 -13.59
CA ASP A 492 -34.13 4.87 -12.57
C ASP A 492 -34.94 4.76 -11.25
N GLY A 493 -35.84 3.77 -11.16
CA GLY A 493 -36.80 3.59 -10.08
C GLY A 493 -38.20 4.13 -10.37
N VAL A 494 -38.38 4.89 -11.46
CA VAL A 494 -39.68 5.43 -11.91
C VAL A 494 -40.03 4.94 -13.32
N THR A 495 -39.06 4.95 -14.24
CA THR A 495 -39.25 4.64 -15.66
C THR A 495 -38.54 3.33 -16.04
N ASP A 496 -39.31 2.29 -16.38
CA ASP A 496 -38.78 1.05 -16.97
C ASP A 496 -38.21 1.32 -18.38
N LEU A 497 -36.97 0.92 -18.63
CA LEU A 497 -36.26 1.18 -19.88
C LEU A 497 -36.28 -0.05 -20.82
N SER A 498 -36.60 0.21 -22.09
CA SER A 498 -36.61 -0.76 -23.19
C SER A 498 -35.84 -0.19 -24.38
N PHE A 499 -35.00 -0.98 -25.04
CA PHE A 499 -34.14 -0.51 -26.13
C PHE A 499 -34.44 -1.23 -27.45
N TYR A 500 -34.28 -0.55 -28.58
CA TYR A 500 -34.43 -1.16 -29.90
C TYR A 500 -33.10 -1.76 -30.35
N PHE A 501 -33.08 -3.05 -30.67
CA PHE A 501 -31.92 -3.73 -31.22
C PHE A 501 -32.24 -4.24 -32.62
N GLU A 502 -31.43 -3.85 -33.61
CA GLU A 502 -31.42 -4.38 -34.98
C GLU A 502 -30.65 -5.71 -35.05
N ALA A 503 -31.10 -6.64 -35.90
CA ALA A 503 -30.51 -7.97 -36.04
C ALA A 503 -29.28 -7.96 -36.97
N GLY A 504 -28.26 -8.76 -36.63
CA GLY A 504 -26.98 -8.73 -37.35
C GLY A 504 -26.10 -7.50 -37.03
N VAL A 505 -26.40 -6.87 -35.90
CA VAL A 505 -25.52 -5.98 -35.14
C VAL A 505 -25.10 -6.74 -33.87
N GLU A 506 -23.84 -6.58 -33.48
CA GLU A 506 -23.35 -6.98 -32.16
C GLU A 506 -23.28 -5.74 -31.28
N TYR A 507 -23.78 -5.88 -30.05
CA TYR A 507 -23.90 -4.83 -29.06
C TYR A 507 -22.99 -5.15 -27.88
N ARG A 508 -22.26 -4.14 -27.40
CA ARG A 508 -21.64 -4.17 -26.08
C ARG A 508 -22.50 -3.35 -25.13
N ILE A 509 -22.91 -3.96 -24.02
CA ILE A 509 -23.49 -3.23 -22.89
C ILE A 509 -22.44 -3.09 -21.80
N ASP A 510 -22.25 -1.86 -21.31
CA ASP A 510 -21.34 -1.54 -20.22
C ASP A 510 -22.19 -1.08 -19.04
N ILE A 511 -22.10 -1.78 -17.91
CA ILE A 511 -22.73 -1.32 -16.66
C ILE A 511 -21.62 -0.76 -15.77
N GLY A 512 -21.69 0.53 -15.45
CA GLY A 512 -20.70 1.26 -14.65
C GLY A 512 -21.24 1.71 -13.29
N VAL A 513 -20.38 1.77 -12.28
CA VAL A 513 -20.73 2.34 -10.96
C VAL A 513 -20.79 3.87 -11.04
N THR A 514 -21.85 4.43 -10.46
CA THR A 514 -22.09 5.86 -10.27
C THR A 514 -22.89 6.05 -8.98
N LEU A 515 -22.94 7.26 -8.43
CA LEU A 515 -23.85 7.59 -7.34
C LEU A 515 -25.24 7.97 -7.86
N GLY A 516 -25.37 8.28 -9.15
CA GLY A 516 -26.64 8.68 -9.77
C GLY A 516 -27.27 9.86 -9.02
N SER A 517 -28.58 9.79 -8.74
CA SER A 517 -29.27 10.87 -8.01
C SER A 517 -28.82 11.03 -6.54
N MET A 518 -28.07 10.09 -5.95
CA MET A 518 -27.44 10.31 -4.64
C MET A 518 -26.23 11.25 -4.71
N GLY A 519 -25.61 11.42 -5.88
CA GLY A 519 -24.31 12.10 -6.01
C GLY A 519 -24.29 13.51 -5.42
N LEU A 520 -25.25 14.35 -5.80
CA LEU A 520 -25.38 15.71 -5.27
C LEU A 520 -25.60 15.74 -3.75
N LEU A 521 -26.39 14.82 -3.21
CA LEU A 521 -26.67 14.74 -1.76
C LEU A 521 -25.41 14.33 -0.99
N VAL A 522 -24.60 13.40 -1.52
CA VAL A 522 -23.32 13.03 -0.89
C VAL A 522 -22.30 14.16 -0.97
N ALA A 523 -22.21 14.86 -2.11
CA ALA A 523 -21.35 16.04 -2.26
C ALA A 523 -21.72 17.13 -1.24
N GLN A 524 -23.01 17.44 -1.07
CA GLN A 524 -23.48 18.43 -0.08
C GLN A 524 -23.27 17.99 1.38
N VAL A 525 -23.18 16.69 1.67
CA VAL A 525 -22.75 16.20 3.00
C VAL A 525 -21.22 16.27 3.15
N GLU A 526 -20.44 16.18 2.07
CA GLU A 526 -18.98 16.39 2.09
C GLU A 526 -18.62 17.87 2.26
N GLU A 527 -19.22 18.79 1.48
CA GLU A 527 -19.12 20.24 1.68
C GLU A 527 -19.47 20.65 3.13
N ALA A 528 -20.58 20.10 3.65
CA ALA A 528 -20.98 20.33 5.04
C ALA A 528 -19.95 19.77 6.02
N LEU A 529 -19.38 18.58 5.77
CA LEU A 529 -18.35 17.98 6.62
C LEU A 529 -17.06 18.79 6.63
N GLU A 530 -16.60 19.30 5.49
CA GLU A 530 -15.42 20.16 5.39
C GLU A 530 -15.59 21.46 6.19
N ALA A 531 -16.73 22.14 5.99
CA ALA A 531 -17.07 23.34 6.78
C ALA A 531 -17.15 23.04 8.29
N ILE A 532 -17.80 21.92 8.66
CA ILE A 532 -17.90 21.44 10.05
C ILE A 532 -16.53 21.09 10.65
N ASN A 533 -15.60 20.56 9.84
CA ASN A 533 -14.24 20.23 10.26
C ASN A 533 -13.41 21.50 10.46
N SER A 534 -13.57 22.51 9.61
CA SER A 534 -12.96 23.84 9.77
C SER A 534 -13.49 24.59 11.00
N ASP A 535 -14.81 24.53 11.25
CA ASP A 535 -15.44 25.00 12.50
C ASP A 535 -14.81 24.31 13.73
N TYR A 536 -14.62 22.98 13.65
CA TYR A 536 -14.01 22.20 14.73
C TYR A 536 -12.53 22.54 14.96
N LEU A 537 -11.73 22.68 13.90
CA LEU A 537 -10.32 23.09 14.00
C LEU A 537 -10.21 24.50 14.58
N SER A 538 -11.07 25.44 14.15
CA SER A 538 -11.15 26.79 14.72
C SER A 538 -11.45 26.75 16.23
N ILE A 539 -12.45 25.98 16.65
CA ILE A 539 -12.77 25.80 18.08
C ILE A 539 -11.60 25.15 18.83
N LEU A 540 -10.98 24.11 18.26
CA LEU A 540 -9.82 23.41 18.84
C LEU A 540 -8.66 24.38 19.08
N MET A 541 -8.34 25.25 18.11
CA MET A 541 -7.28 26.26 18.25
C MET A 541 -7.54 27.23 19.41
N LEU A 542 -8.81 27.56 19.70
CA LEU A 542 -9.19 28.44 20.81
C LEU A 542 -9.27 27.74 22.17
N THR A 543 -9.76 26.49 22.22
CA THR A 543 -10.16 25.83 23.47
C THR A 543 -9.30 24.66 23.91
N GLY A 544 -8.52 24.08 23.01
CA GLY A 544 -7.90 22.77 23.18
C GLY A 544 -8.91 21.62 23.14
N ALA A 545 -8.38 20.39 23.09
CA ALA A 545 -9.16 19.16 22.85
C ALA A 545 -10.06 18.71 24.02
N ASP A 546 -9.70 19.04 25.27
CA ASP A 546 -10.51 18.81 26.48
C ASP A 546 -10.81 20.15 27.19
N PRO A 547 -11.80 20.93 26.71
CA PRO A 547 -12.04 22.28 27.17
C PRO A 547 -12.79 22.33 28.52
N ASP A 548 -12.48 23.33 29.34
CA ASP A 548 -13.26 23.57 30.57
C ASP A 548 -14.69 24.01 30.21
N LYS A 549 -15.62 23.06 30.31
CA LYS A 549 -17.07 23.19 30.14
C LYS A 549 -17.79 24.17 31.09
N TYR A 550 -17.08 24.79 32.03
CA TYR A 550 -17.58 25.86 32.90
C TYR A 550 -16.95 27.22 32.60
N ARG A 551 -16.00 27.31 31.67
CA ARG A 551 -15.36 28.55 31.23
C ARG A 551 -16.16 29.19 30.09
N ASP A 552 -16.41 30.49 30.23
CA ASP A 552 -16.89 31.36 29.16
C ASP A 552 -15.68 31.73 28.26
N TYR A 553 -15.70 31.30 27.00
CA TYR A 553 -14.69 31.65 25.99
C TYR A 553 -15.12 32.89 25.17
N GLY A 554 -16.41 33.25 25.19
CA GLY A 554 -17.00 34.35 24.43
C GLY A 554 -17.02 34.09 22.93
N PHE A 555 -17.43 32.88 22.52
CA PHE A 555 -17.49 32.42 21.13
C PHE A 555 -18.22 33.43 20.22
N LYS A 556 -19.36 34.01 20.65
CA LYS A 556 -20.12 35.01 19.87
C LYS A 556 -19.38 36.34 19.64
N ARG A 557 -18.23 36.53 20.31
CA ARG A 557 -17.37 37.72 20.17
C ARG A 557 -16.06 37.41 19.44
N VAL A 558 -15.51 36.21 19.58
CA VAL A 558 -14.18 35.84 19.02
C VAL A 558 -14.27 35.02 17.74
N MET A 559 -15.33 34.25 17.54
CA MET A 559 -15.60 33.41 16.37
C MET A 559 -17.08 33.51 15.99
N PRO A 560 -17.58 34.71 15.60
CA PRO A 560 -18.99 34.92 15.30
C PRO A 560 -19.44 34.17 14.04
N ASP A 561 -18.54 33.99 13.07
CA ASP A 561 -18.81 33.35 11.79
C ASP A 561 -19.01 31.83 11.97
N VAL A 562 -18.09 31.14 12.66
CA VAL A 562 -18.23 29.74 13.12
C VAL A 562 -19.57 29.48 13.82
N VAL A 563 -20.02 30.40 14.70
CA VAL A 563 -21.32 30.25 15.40
C VAL A 563 -22.51 30.28 14.44
N GLU A 564 -22.41 31.04 13.34
CA GLU A 564 -23.41 31.15 12.29
C GLU A 564 -23.28 30.02 11.25
N ASP A 565 -22.09 29.53 10.96
CA ASP A 565 -21.84 28.41 10.04
C ASP A 565 -22.28 27.07 10.65
N LEU A 566 -22.05 26.83 11.95
CA LEU A 566 -22.72 25.77 12.72
C LEU A 566 -24.26 25.85 12.61
N ARG A 567 -24.84 27.07 12.53
CA ARG A 567 -26.29 27.25 12.36
C ARG A 567 -26.74 26.94 10.93
N LYS A 568 -26.00 27.38 9.90
CA LYS A 568 -26.27 27.05 8.48
C LYS A 568 -26.17 25.55 8.22
N ASN A 569 -25.10 24.90 8.68
CA ASN A 569 -24.87 23.47 8.51
C ASN A 569 -25.92 22.63 9.25
N SER A 570 -26.45 23.11 10.38
CA SER A 570 -27.63 22.50 11.02
C SER A 570 -28.86 22.53 10.10
N GLU A 571 -29.17 23.67 9.49
CA GLU A 571 -30.32 23.84 8.59
C GLU A 571 -30.16 23.06 7.27
N LEU A 572 -28.95 23.04 6.71
CA LEU A 572 -28.59 22.24 5.53
C LEU A 572 -28.80 20.74 5.79
N LEU A 573 -28.18 20.18 6.83
CA LEU A 573 -28.32 18.74 7.13
C LEU A 573 -29.78 18.33 7.42
N TYR A 574 -30.61 19.23 7.96
CA TYR A 574 -32.06 18.96 8.11
C TYR A 574 -32.82 18.95 6.78
N ASP A 575 -32.48 19.82 5.82
CA ASP A 575 -33.05 19.76 4.47
C ASP A 575 -32.61 18.48 3.73
N LEU A 576 -31.33 18.09 3.82
CA LEU A 576 -30.80 16.87 3.18
C LEU A 576 -31.43 15.59 3.77
N VAL A 577 -31.74 15.56 5.07
CA VAL A 577 -32.52 14.47 5.69
C VAL A 577 -33.91 14.35 5.07
N ALA A 578 -34.60 15.47 4.80
CA ALA A 578 -35.91 15.46 4.18
C ALA A 578 -35.86 14.98 2.72
N GLU A 579 -34.80 15.31 1.99
CA GLU A 579 -34.57 14.83 0.62
C GLU A 579 -34.28 13.32 0.58
N LEU A 580 -33.36 12.84 1.43
CA LEU A 580 -33.02 11.43 1.56
C LEU A 580 -34.25 10.56 1.88
N GLU A 581 -35.13 11.03 2.77
CA GLU A 581 -36.38 10.33 3.12
C GLU A 581 -37.41 10.29 1.98
N ASN A 582 -37.44 11.32 1.12
CA ASN A 582 -38.27 11.31 -0.09
C ASN A 582 -37.72 10.33 -1.14
N MET A 583 -36.38 10.24 -1.29
CA MET A 583 -35.73 9.36 -2.26
C MET A 583 -35.80 7.87 -1.88
N SER A 584 -35.62 7.55 -0.60
CA SER A 584 -35.68 6.15 -0.11
C SER A 584 -37.11 5.68 0.14
N GLY A 585 -38.03 6.59 0.50
CA GLY A 585 -39.37 6.28 1.00
C GLY A 585 -39.42 5.67 2.41
N ILE A 586 -38.27 5.57 3.10
CA ILE A 586 -38.13 4.91 4.42
C ILE A 586 -37.16 5.70 5.32
N LYS A 587 -37.56 5.95 6.58
CA LYS A 587 -36.64 6.44 7.62
C LYS A 587 -35.61 5.38 7.99
N GLY A 588 -34.45 5.40 7.31
CA GLY A 588 -33.31 4.53 7.56
C GLY A 588 -32.33 5.03 8.63
N SER A 589 -31.37 4.19 9.00
CA SER A 589 -30.27 4.52 9.92
C SER A 589 -29.40 5.69 9.43
N MET A 590 -29.21 5.80 8.12
CA MET A 590 -28.41 6.84 7.48
C MET A 590 -29.05 8.24 7.61
N ALA A 591 -30.38 8.35 7.56
CA ALA A 591 -31.07 9.62 7.85
C ALA A 591 -30.91 10.05 9.32
N ALA A 592 -31.07 9.11 10.25
CA ALA A 592 -30.92 9.37 11.69
C ALA A 592 -29.49 9.81 12.09
N THR A 593 -28.48 9.43 11.29
CA THR A 593 -27.09 9.88 11.48
C THR A 593 -26.98 11.37 11.20
N LEU A 594 -27.41 11.81 10.01
CA LEU A 594 -27.43 13.24 9.65
C LEU A 594 -28.29 14.07 10.62
N GLU A 595 -29.48 13.57 11.01
CA GLU A 595 -30.37 14.24 11.98
C GLU A 595 -29.69 14.45 13.35
N THR A 596 -28.89 13.47 13.80
CA THR A 596 -28.13 13.55 15.07
C THR A 596 -27.04 14.62 15.01
N VAL A 597 -26.39 14.80 13.85
CA VAL A 597 -25.40 15.86 13.67
C VAL A 597 -26.07 17.23 13.54
N ALA A 598 -27.09 17.34 12.70
CA ALA A 598 -27.90 18.55 12.52
C ALA A 598 -28.42 19.11 13.85
N TRP A 599 -28.92 18.24 14.73
CA TRP A 599 -29.37 18.61 16.08
C TRP A 599 -28.25 19.19 16.95
N LEU A 600 -27.06 18.59 16.93
CA LEU A 600 -25.93 19.04 17.74
C LEU A 600 -25.40 20.40 17.24
N LEU A 601 -25.22 20.54 15.92
CA LEU A 601 -24.82 21.79 15.28
C LEU A 601 -25.76 22.93 15.67
N GLY A 602 -27.08 22.72 15.53
CA GLY A 602 -28.10 23.70 15.86
C GLY A 602 -28.11 24.05 17.35
N ARG A 603 -27.86 23.07 18.22
CA ARG A 603 -27.69 23.31 19.67
C ARG A 603 -26.46 24.16 19.98
N MET A 604 -25.33 23.90 19.32
CA MET A 604 -24.09 24.65 19.49
C MET A 604 -24.17 26.07 18.92
N GLY A 605 -24.72 26.29 17.72
CA GLY A 605 -24.88 27.63 17.13
C GLY A 605 -25.87 28.53 17.88
N ASN A 606 -26.95 27.97 18.45
CA ASN A 606 -27.93 28.77 19.19
C ASN A 606 -27.40 29.27 20.56
N ASP A 607 -26.80 28.39 21.37
CA ASP A 607 -26.27 28.71 22.72
C ASP A 607 -24.78 28.34 22.91
N PRO A 608 -23.86 28.86 22.08
CA PRO A 608 -22.46 28.42 22.01
C PRO A 608 -21.67 28.61 23.30
N GLU A 609 -21.92 29.71 24.03
CA GLU A 609 -21.26 30.00 25.31
C GLU A 609 -21.56 28.95 26.38
N ASN A 610 -22.67 28.23 26.23
CA ASN A 610 -23.01 27.08 27.07
C ASN A 610 -22.68 25.74 26.40
N GLU A 611 -22.85 25.60 25.09
CA GLU A 611 -22.96 24.28 24.46
C GLU A 611 -21.72 23.85 23.66
N ILE A 612 -20.87 24.76 23.13
CA ILE A 612 -19.67 24.33 22.38
C ILE A 612 -18.71 23.54 23.28
N ALA A 613 -18.23 24.16 24.37
CA ALA A 613 -17.28 23.51 25.29
C ALA A 613 -17.87 22.30 26.04
N LYS A 614 -19.21 22.15 26.11
CA LYS A 614 -19.86 20.98 26.71
C LYS A 614 -19.90 19.76 25.78
N ASN A 615 -19.94 19.98 24.46
CA ASN A 615 -20.19 18.91 23.49
C ASN A 615 -19.04 18.67 22.50
N LEU A 616 -17.89 19.37 22.62
CA LEU A 616 -16.76 19.25 21.67
C LEU A 616 -16.33 17.78 21.40
N ALA A 617 -16.32 16.92 22.40
CA ALA A 617 -16.03 15.49 22.23
C ALA A 617 -17.10 14.73 21.41
N GLN A 618 -18.38 15.09 21.55
CA GLN A 618 -19.46 14.55 20.71
C GLN A 618 -19.40 15.15 19.30
N PHE A 619 -19.01 16.43 19.16
CA PHE A 619 -18.82 17.08 17.88
C PHE A 619 -17.71 16.40 17.06
N LYS A 620 -16.56 16.12 17.69
CA LYS A 620 -15.49 15.27 17.15
C LYS A 620 -15.98 13.88 16.73
N SER A 621 -16.83 13.24 17.54
CA SER A 621 -17.43 11.93 17.20
C SER A 621 -18.41 12.02 16.03
N ASN A 622 -19.12 13.14 15.89
CA ASN A 622 -20.07 13.37 14.81
C ASN A 622 -19.37 13.62 13.46
N ILE A 623 -18.21 14.28 13.44
CA ILE A 623 -17.36 14.42 12.25
C ILE A 623 -16.99 13.05 11.66
N GLY A 624 -16.47 12.14 12.49
CA GLY A 624 -16.19 10.77 12.06
C GLY A 624 -17.45 9.97 11.66
N SER A 625 -18.63 10.35 12.18
CA SER A 625 -19.90 9.74 11.79
C SER A 625 -20.37 10.23 10.41
N LEU A 626 -20.14 11.49 10.07
CA LEU A 626 -20.35 12.01 8.71
C LEU A 626 -19.35 11.40 7.71
N GLY A 627 -18.06 11.31 8.04
CA GLY A 627 -17.07 10.64 7.18
C GLY A 627 -17.43 9.17 6.91
N THR A 628 -17.85 8.44 7.95
CA THR A 628 -18.37 7.06 7.82
C THR A 628 -19.64 7.01 6.96
N TRP A 629 -20.54 7.99 7.09
CA TRP A 629 -21.75 8.09 6.27
C TRP A 629 -21.43 8.33 4.79
N ILE A 630 -20.49 9.24 4.50
CA ILE A 630 -20.04 9.55 3.12
C ILE A 630 -19.38 8.33 2.50
N SER A 631 -18.44 7.67 3.20
CA SER A 631 -17.82 6.42 2.75
C SER A 631 -18.87 5.32 2.46
N SER A 632 -19.88 5.21 3.33
CA SER A 632 -20.99 4.26 3.14
C SER A 632 -21.86 4.61 1.92
N ALA A 633 -22.11 5.89 1.65
CA ALA A 633 -22.91 6.35 0.52
C ALA A 633 -22.13 6.35 -0.82
N LYS A 634 -20.81 6.57 -0.79
CA LYS A 634 -19.88 6.38 -1.91
C LYS A 634 -19.78 4.90 -2.33
N THR A 635 -19.96 3.97 -1.38
CA THR A 635 -19.95 2.53 -1.64
C THR A 635 -21.26 2.09 -2.27
N GLN A 636 -21.23 1.62 -3.52
CA GLN A 636 -22.39 1.30 -4.37
C GLN A 636 -22.44 -0.19 -4.75
N PRO A 637 -22.53 -1.12 -3.78
CA PRO A 637 -22.30 -2.54 -4.02
C PRO A 637 -23.43 -3.17 -4.85
N LEU A 638 -23.10 -4.01 -5.83
CA LEU A 638 -24.09 -4.81 -6.56
C LEU A 638 -23.53 -6.17 -6.93
N GLN A 639 -24.31 -7.22 -6.69
CA GLN A 639 -24.03 -8.57 -7.17
C GLN A 639 -25.02 -8.92 -8.30
N ILE A 640 -24.53 -9.50 -9.39
CA ILE A 640 -25.37 -9.98 -10.51
C ILE A 640 -25.13 -11.47 -10.75
N ASP A 641 -26.23 -12.20 -10.97
CA ASP A 641 -26.28 -13.61 -11.39
C ASP A 641 -26.47 -13.70 -12.91
N TYR A 642 -27.35 -12.89 -13.49
CA TYR A 642 -27.36 -12.65 -14.95
C TYR A 642 -28.03 -11.33 -15.34
N LEU A 643 -27.68 -10.85 -16.54
CA LEU A 643 -28.48 -9.92 -17.33
C LEU A 643 -29.29 -10.70 -18.37
N LEU A 644 -30.45 -10.18 -18.75
CA LEU A 644 -31.39 -10.88 -19.62
C LEU A 644 -32.08 -9.91 -20.58
N ILE A 645 -31.72 -10.00 -21.85
CA ILE A 645 -32.39 -9.31 -22.95
C ILE A 645 -33.59 -10.17 -23.37
N GLN A 646 -34.81 -9.66 -23.18
CA GLN A 646 -36.05 -10.37 -23.53
C GLN A 646 -37.12 -9.44 -24.11
N GLY A 647 -38.04 -10.00 -24.90
CA GLY A 647 -39.19 -9.26 -25.44
C GLY A 647 -40.01 -8.55 -24.35
N THR A 648 -40.53 -7.36 -24.65
CA THR A 648 -41.23 -6.51 -23.67
C THR A 648 -42.58 -7.09 -23.19
N ASP A 649 -43.08 -8.15 -23.82
CA ASP A 649 -44.28 -8.88 -23.42
C ASP A 649 -43.99 -10.14 -22.57
N GLN A 650 -42.72 -10.50 -22.39
CA GLN A 650 -42.31 -11.70 -21.67
C GLN A 650 -42.36 -11.48 -20.14
N PRO A 651 -42.86 -12.46 -19.36
CA PRO A 651 -42.85 -12.37 -17.91
C PRO A 651 -41.42 -12.33 -17.36
N LEU A 652 -41.20 -11.59 -16.28
CA LEU A 652 -39.91 -11.60 -15.58
C LEU A 652 -39.62 -13.01 -15.00
N PRO A 653 -38.35 -13.46 -15.00
CA PRO A 653 -37.97 -14.69 -14.33
C PRO A 653 -38.14 -14.58 -12.81
N LYS A 654 -38.06 -15.73 -12.11
CA LYS A 654 -38.15 -15.76 -10.65
C LYS A 654 -36.83 -15.33 -10.02
N ALA A 655 -36.89 -14.31 -9.18
CA ALA A 655 -35.77 -13.91 -8.35
C ALA A 655 -35.39 -14.97 -7.30
N GLU A 656 -36.39 -15.59 -6.66
CA GLU A 656 -36.19 -16.51 -5.53
C GLU A 656 -36.89 -17.88 -5.67
N ALA A 657 -36.29 -18.86 -5.01
CA ALA A 657 -36.75 -20.24 -4.97
C ALA A 657 -38.08 -20.40 -4.21
N ASN A 658 -38.91 -21.39 -4.60
CA ASN A 658 -40.04 -21.79 -3.77
C ASN A 658 -39.52 -22.52 -2.51
N PHE A 659 -40.18 -22.38 -1.36
CA PHE A 659 -39.80 -22.96 -0.05
C PHE A 659 -39.24 -24.41 -0.09
N PHE A 660 -39.86 -25.32 -0.86
CA PHE A 660 -39.39 -26.71 -0.96
C PHE A 660 -38.06 -26.88 -1.72
N GLN A 661 -37.74 -25.97 -2.64
CA GLN A 661 -36.44 -25.92 -3.31
C GLN A 661 -35.37 -25.41 -2.34
N SER A 662 -35.64 -24.30 -1.64
CA SER A 662 -34.75 -23.75 -0.62
C SER A 662 -34.41 -24.78 0.47
N LEU A 663 -35.42 -25.44 1.03
CA LEU A 663 -35.22 -26.47 2.06
C LEU A 663 -34.43 -27.68 1.56
N GLY A 664 -34.65 -28.11 0.32
CA GLY A 664 -33.86 -29.18 -0.31
C GLY A 664 -32.40 -28.78 -0.49
N HIS A 665 -32.17 -27.53 -0.88
CA HIS A 665 -30.85 -26.93 -1.08
C HIS A 665 -30.06 -26.74 0.22
N GLU A 666 -30.69 -26.21 1.27
CA GLU A 666 -30.10 -26.11 2.62
C GLU A 666 -29.66 -27.48 3.14
N ILE A 667 -30.51 -28.50 2.99
CA ILE A 667 -30.19 -29.88 3.42
C ILE A 667 -29.01 -30.44 2.61
N ARG A 668 -28.99 -30.23 1.29
CA ARG A 668 -27.88 -30.66 0.42
C ARG A 668 -26.57 -30.00 0.83
N SER A 669 -26.57 -28.67 0.94
CA SER A 669 -25.44 -27.84 1.35
C SER A 669 -24.88 -28.27 2.70
N PHE A 670 -25.76 -28.43 3.71
CA PHE A 670 -25.38 -28.89 5.04
C PHE A 670 -24.66 -30.24 5.00
N PHE A 671 -25.21 -31.24 4.30
CA PHE A 671 -24.55 -32.55 4.22
C PHE A 671 -23.23 -32.51 3.46
N GLN A 672 -23.12 -31.77 2.36
CA GLN A 672 -21.89 -31.70 1.57
C GLN A 672 -20.79 -30.87 2.24
N SER A 673 -21.14 -29.91 3.11
CA SER A 673 -20.16 -29.15 3.92
C SER A 673 -19.30 -30.00 4.87
N PHE A 674 -19.71 -31.25 5.18
CA PHE A 674 -18.90 -32.21 5.94
C PHE A 674 -17.93 -33.04 5.08
N PHE A 675 -17.96 -32.87 3.75
CA PHE A 675 -17.16 -33.63 2.79
C PHE A 675 -16.35 -32.77 1.80
N ARG A 676 -16.67 -31.47 1.64
CA ARG A 676 -15.85 -30.50 0.88
C ARG A 676 -14.50 -30.35 1.60
N ASN A 677 -13.42 -30.80 0.97
CA ASN A 677 -12.07 -30.73 1.51
C ASN A 677 -11.43 -29.38 1.12
N TYR A 678 -11.16 -28.53 2.11
CA TYR A 678 -10.56 -27.22 1.85
C TYR A 678 -9.03 -27.26 1.75
N ASP A 679 -8.39 -28.34 2.23
CA ASP A 679 -6.93 -28.42 2.34
C ASP A 679 -6.26 -28.84 1.02
N ARG A 680 -7.00 -29.49 0.10
CA ARG A 680 -6.57 -29.88 -1.26
C ARG A 680 -7.09 -28.96 -2.39
N MET A 681 -7.90 -27.95 -2.05
CA MET A 681 -8.55 -27.08 -3.04
C MET A 681 -7.51 -26.29 -3.86
N GLY A 682 -7.58 -26.43 -5.19
CA GLY A 682 -6.64 -25.85 -6.16
C GLY A 682 -5.51 -26.77 -6.63
N ALA A 683 -5.40 -28.01 -6.13
CA ALA A 683 -4.36 -28.95 -6.58
C ALA A 683 -4.60 -29.47 -8.02
N MET A 684 -3.56 -29.43 -8.85
CA MET A 684 -3.61 -29.88 -10.25
C MET A 684 -3.25 -31.36 -10.44
N GLU A 685 -2.41 -31.92 -9.57
CA GLU A 685 -1.95 -33.31 -9.62
C GLU A 685 -2.19 -34.04 -8.28
N ASP A 686 -2.17 -35.38 -8.32
CA ASP A 686 -2.42 -36.25 -7.15
C ASP A 686 -1.09 -36.78 -6.60
N TYR A 687 -0.35 -35.95 -5.87
CA TYR A 687 0.86 -36.36 -5.16
C TYR A 687 0.50 -37.23 -3.95
N ASP A 688 1.23 -38.34 -3.73
CA ASP A 688 1.11 -39.13 -2.50
C ASP A 688 1.67 -38.32 -1.32
N GLU A 689 0.96 -38.26 -0.19
CA GLU A 689 1.33 -37.46 1.00
C GLU A 689 2.61 -37.95 1.74
N ASP A 690 3.21 -39.06 1.27
CA ASP A 690 4.39 -39.74 1.83
C ASP A 690 5.65 -39.60 0.91
N ASP A 691 5.67 -38.66 -0.05
CA ASP A 691 6.81 -38.46 -0.98
C ASP A 691 7.82 -37.40 -0.49
N ASP A 692 9.12 -37.75 -0.48
CA ASP A 692 10.20 -36.98 0.15
C ASP A 692 10.58 -35.70 -0.65
N GLU A 693 9.98 -35.49 -1.83
CA GLU A 693 10.25 -34.32 -2.72
C GLU A 693 9.35 -33.10 -2.44
N ILE A 694 8.27 -33.23 -1.64
CA ILE A 694 7.30 -32.14 -1.39
C ILE A 694 7.81 -31.15 -0.33
N VAL A 695 7.86 -29.85 -0.65
CA VAL A 695 8.27 -28.79 0.28
C VAL A 695 7.10 -28.38 1.19
N GLU A 696 7.20 -28.60 2.50
CA GLU A 696 6.21 -28.13 3.47
C GLU A 696 6.50 -26.68 3.90
N VAL A 697 5.53 -25.78 3.71
CA VAL A 697 5.68 -24.34 3.95
C VAL A 697 4.63 -23.86 4.95
N TRP A 698 5.06 -23.22 6.05
CA TRP A 698 4.12 -22.65 7.04
C TRP A 698 4.12 -21.13 7.04
N LEU A 699 2.95 -20.55 7.31
CA LEU A 699 2.75 -19.13 7.58
C LEU A 699 1.75 -18.90 8.71
N ALA A 700 1.73 -17.70 9.30
CA ALA A 700 0.80 -17.31 10.37
C ALA A 700 -0.01 -16.04 10.05
N TYR A 701 -0.35 -15.86 8.77
CA TYR A 701 -1.07 -14.69 8.26
C TYR A 701 -2.60 -14.85 8.33
N GLY A 702 -3.35 -13.85 7.85
CA GLY A 702 -4.79 -13.97 7.67
C GLY A 702 -5.17 -14.99 6.58
N ARG A 703 -6.45 -15.38 6.55
CA ARG A 703 -6.94 -16.39 5.60
C ARG A 703 -6.74 -15.96 4.16
N ASP A 704 -7.04 -14.71 3.84
CA ASP A 704 -7.08 -14.24 2.45
C ASP A 704 -5.66 -14.07 1.90
N GLN A 705 -4.71 -13.64 2.73
CA GLN A 705 -3.27 -13.68 2.46
C GLN A 705 -2.81 -15.11 2.12
N SER A 706 -3.22 -16.09 2.94
CA SER A 706 -2.92 -17.51 2.73
C SER A 706 -3.52 -18.08 1.43
N GLN A 707 -4.64 -17.55 0.95
CA GLN A 707 -5.27 -18.00 -0.30
C GLN A 707 -4.57 -17.41 -1.54
N VAL A 708 -4.15 -16.14 -1.51
CA VAL A 708 -3.37 -15.58 -2.62
C VAL A 708 -2.02 -16.29 -2.77
N ILE A 709 -1.28 -16.51 -1.68
CA ILE A 709 0.00 -17.25 -1.74
C ILE A 709 -0.21 -18.66 -2.31
N ARG A 710 -1.30 -19.37 -1.94
CA ARG A 710 -1.65 -20.67 -2.55
C ARG A 710 -1.96 -20.55 -4.05
N ASN A 711 -2.71 -19.53 -4.47
CA ASN A 711 -3.03 -19.34 -5.89
C ASN A 711 -1.76 -19.06 -6.72
N LEU A 712 -0.84 -18.23 -6.20
CA LEU A 712 0.44 -17.96 -6.84
C LEU A 712 1.30 -19.23 -6.91
N ILE A 713 1.36 -20.04 -5.84
CA ILE A 713 2.05 -21.34 -5.84
C ILE A 713 1.51 -22.27 -6.94
N ASN A 714 0.20 -22.34 -7.10
CA ASN A 714 -0.46 -23.28 -8.02
C ASN A 714 -0.44 -22.80 -9.48
N ASN A 715 -0.37 -21.48 -9.72
CA ASN A 715 -0.46 -20.88 -11.05
C ASN A 715 0.90 -20.46 -11.64
N ASP A 716 1.90 -20.19 -10.79
CA ASP A 716 3.20 -19.61 -11.16
C ASP A 716 4.35 -20.54 -10.73
N PHE A 717 4.56 -20.74 -9.42
CA PHE A 717 5.71 -21.51 -8.92
C PHE A 717 5.74 -22.98 -9.35
N THR A 718 4.68 -23.74 -9.07
CA THR A 718 4.65 -25.19 -9.30
C THR A 718 4.69 -25.52 -10.80
N PRO A 719 3.95 -24.83 -11.69
CA PRO A 719 4.04 -25.05 -13.13
C PRO A 719 5.42 -24.76 -13.74
N ASP A 720 6.10 -23.68 -13.33
CA ASP A 720 7.37 -23.27 -13.94
C ASP A 720 8.59 -24.02 -13.38
N THR A 721 8.58 -24.39 -12.09
CA THR A 721 9.70 -25.10 -11.43
C THR A 721 9.53 -26.62 -11.41
N GLY A 722 8.29 -27.12 -11.42
CA GLY A 722 7.97 -28.51 -11.15
C GLY A 722 8.10 -28.94 -9.67
N VAL A 723 8.35 -28.01 -8.74
CA VAL A 723 8.52 -28.31 -7.31
C VAL A 723 7.17 -28.25 -6.58
N PRO A 724 6.64 -29.37 -6.03
CA PRO A 724 5.37 -29.38 -5.33
C PRO A 724 5.48 -28.77 -3.92
N VAL A 725 4.52 -27.89 -3.57
CA VAL A 725 4.54 -27.13 -2.30
C VAL A 725 3.26 -27.34 -1.49
N ASN A 726 3.41 -27.73 -0.21
CA ASN A 726 2.31 -27.93 0.74
C ASN A 726 2.21 -26.75 1.72
N LEU A 727 1.50 -25.69 1.32
CA LEU A 727 1.28 -24.50 2.14
C LEU A 727 0.29 -24.75 3.30
N LYS A 728 0.66 -24.42 4.54
CA LYS A 728 -0.19 -24.59 5.75
C LYS A 728 -0.27 -23.30 6.58
N LEU A 729 -1.50 -22.91 6.90
CA LEU A 729 -1.78 -21.80 7.84
C LEU A 729 -1.76 -22.31 9.28
N VAL A 730 -0.85 -21.77 10.10
CA VAL A 730 -0.67 -22.15 11.51
C VAL A 730 -0.88 -20.98 12.46
N ALA A 731 -1.11 -21.27 13.75
CA ALA A 731 -1.18 -20.24 14.78
C ALA A 731 0.21 -19.71 15.13
N GLY A 732 0.32 -18.39 15.38
CA GLY A 732 1.57 -17.78 15.81
C GLY A 732 2.17 -18.44 17.07
N GLY A 733 3.47 -18.70 17.05
CA GLY A 733 4.21 -19.35 18.15
C GLY A 733 4.22 -20.89 18.14
N THR A 734 3.63 -21.56 17.14
CA THR A 734 3.75 -23.03 16.99
C THR A 734 5.13 -23.50 16.51
N LEU A 735 5.85 -22.64 15.76
CA LEU A 735 7.07 -23.00 15.03
C LEU A 735 8.16 -23.64 15.92
N LEU A 736 8.72 -22.92 16.90
CA LEU A 736 9.81 -23.44 17.73
C LEU A 736 9.45 -24.74 18.50
N PRO A 737 8.25 -24.87 19.12
CA PRO A 737 7.79 -26.15 19.66
C PRO A 737 7.79 -27.30 18.65
N SER A 738 7.38 -27.04 17.40
CA SER A 738 7.35 -28.04 16.32
C SER A 738 8.74 -28.42 15.81
N ILE A 739 9.67 -27.47 15.68
CA ILE A 739 11.08 -27.75 15.35
C ILE A 739 11.71 -28.65 16.43
N LEU A 740 11.52 -28.29 17.70
CA LEU A 740 11.99 -29.09 18.84
C LEU A 740 11.35 -30.48 18.93
N ALA A 741 10.15 -30.65 18.38
CA ALA A 741 9.47 -31.94 18.25
C ALA A 741 9.90 -32.77 17.02
N ARG A 742 10.66 -32.18 16.08
CA ARG A 742 10.93 -32.70 14.73
C ARG A 742 9.64 -32.95 13.93
N SER A 743 8.80 -31.92 13.88
CA SER A 743 7.56 -31.87 13.10
C SER A 743 7.24 -30.42 12.71
N GLY A 744 8.27 -29.66 12.35
CA GLY A 744 8.15 -28.34 11.71
C GLY A 744 8.14 -28.45 10.18
N PRO A 745 7.97 -27.33 9.47
CA PRO A 745 8.04 -27.26 8.01
C PRO A 745 9.50 -27.29 7.51
N ASP A 746 9.68 -27.36 6.20
CA ASP A 746 10.94 -27.03 5.52
C ASP A 746 11.22 -25.52 5.55
N VAL A 747 10.18 -24.71 5.29
CA VAL A 747 10.26 -23.24 5.17
C VAL A 747 9.19 -22.56 6.00
N TYR A 748 9.55 -21.44 6.64
CA TYR A 748 8.60 -20.58 7.36
C TYR A 748 8.62 -19.14 6.82
N ILE A 749 7.43 -18.60 6.56
CA ILE A 749 7.20 -17.26 6.03
C ILE A 749 6.83 -16.29 7.17
N GLY A 750 7.36 -15.05 7.15
CA GLY A 750 7.03 -14.01 8.11
C GLY A 750 7.73 -14.09 9.47
N LEU A 751 8.93 -14.67 9.56
CA LEU A 751 9.70 -14.70 10.81
C LEU A 751 10.41 -13.35 11.03
N GLY A 752 10.15 -12.68 12.15
CA GLY A 752 10.78 -11.38 12.44
C GLY A 752 12.28 -11.47 12.70
N GLN A 753 13.06 -10.44 12.36
CA GLN A 753 14.53 -10.42 12.49
C GLN A 753 15.05 -10.84 13.88
N ALA A 754 14.30 -10.49 14.93
CA ALA A 754 14.65 -10.84 16.30
C ALA A 754 14.55 -12.35 16.57
N ASP A 755 13.57 -13.03 15.95
CA ASP A 755 13.42 -14.47 16.03
C ASP A 755 14.39 -15.21 15.09
N ILE A 756 14.69 -14.67 13.89
CA ILE A 756 15.72 -15.21 12.98
C ILE A 756 17.03 -15.48 13.74
N ILE A 757 17.63 -14.45 14.35
CA ILE A 757 18.89 -14.60 15.09
C ILE A 757 18.72 -15.46 16.35
N ASN A 758 17.56 -15.41 17.03
CA ASN A 758 17.30 -16.29 18.17
C ASN A 758 17.24 -17.77 17.77
N TYR A 759 16.70 -18.11 16.59
CA TYR A 759 16.50 -19.48 16.15
C TYR A 759 17.80 -20.02 15.52
N ALA A 760 18.53 -19.18 14.77
CA ALA A 760 19.88 -19.47 14.26
C ALA A 760 20.84 -19.92 15.37
N ILE A 761 20.97 -19.12 16.45
CA ILE A 761 21.84 -19.42 17.60
C ILE A 761 21.41 -20.69 18.37
N ARG A 762 20.15 -21.14 18.19
CA ARG A 762 19.63 -22.39 18.75
C ARG A 762 19.77 -23.59 17.79
N GLY A 763 20.38 -23.41 16.62
CA GLY A 763 20.50 -24.43 15.57
C GLY A 763 19.15 -24.83 14.96
N ALA A 764 18.16 -23.94 14.97
CA ALA A 764 16.79 -24.20 14.50
C ALA A 764 16.52 -23.72 13.07
N LEU A 765 17.46 -22.96 12.47
CA LEU A 765 17.45 -22.53 11.07
C LEU A 765 18.68 -23.07 10.34
N ILE A 766 18.55 -23.26 9.03
CA ILE A 766 19.66 -23.55 8.11
C ILE A 766 20.25 -22.21 7.62
N ALA A 767 21.57 -22.16 7.46
CA ALA A 767 22.28 -21.00 6.92
C ALA A 767 22.24 -21.04 5.38
N ILE A 768 21.91 -19.92 4.73
CA ILE A 768 21.57 -19.85 3.30
C ILE A 768 22.68 -19.27 2.42
N GLU A 769 23.79 -18.76 2.99
CA GLU A 769 24.89 -18.20 2.20
C GLU A 769 25.62 -19.22 1.31
N GLY A 770 25.40 -20.53 1.53
CA GLY A 770 25.92 -21.60 0.69
C GLY A 770 25.04 -21.99 -0.51
N CYS A 771 23.86 -21.37 -0.67
CA CYS A 771 22.88 -21.73 -1.70
C CYS A 771 23.16 -21.04 -3.05
N GLU A 772 22.84 -21.70 -4.17
CA GLU A 772 23.18 -21.20 -5.51
C GLU A 772 22.45 -19.89 -5.84
N GLY A 773 23.23 -18.85 -6.17
CA GLY A 773 22.74 -17.49 -6.46
C GLY A 773 22.64 -16.55 -5.26
N PHE A 774 22.99 -16.99 -4.03
CA PHE A 774 22.88 -16.13 -2.83
C PHE A 774 23.64 -14.79 -2.96
N ASP A 775 24.93 -14.83 -3.33
CA ASP A 775 25.77 -13.62 -3.45
C ASP A 775 25.22 -12.61 -4.47
N GLU A 776 24.70 -13.10 -5.60
CA GLU A 776 24.13 -12.28 -6.68
C GLU A 776 22.81 -11.63 -6.27
N LEU A 777 21.97 -12.35 -5.51
CA LEU A 777 20.66 -11.89 -5.07
C LEU A 777 20.70 -11.02 -3.80
N CYS A 778 21.71 -11.22 -2.93
CA CYS A 778 21.78 -10.58 -1.61
C CYS A 778 22.91 -9.55 -1.43
N LEU A 779 24.06 -9.73 -2.08
CA LEU A 779 25.31 -9.00 -1.74
C LEU A 779 25.86 -8.14 -2.89
N ASN A 780 25.62 -8.51 -4.15
CA ASN A 780 26.12 -7.77 -5.31
C ASN A 780 25.45 -6.40 -5.47
N GLU A 781 26.22 -5.31 -5.47
CA GLU A 781 25.72 -3.93 -5.60
C GLU A 781 24.89 -3.68 -6.87
N GLU A 782 25.15 -4.40 -7.97
CA GLU A 782 24.43 -4.22 -9.25
C GLU A 782 23.15 -5.06 -9.38
N THR A 783 23.01 -6.17 -8.63
CA THR A 783 21.92 -7.16 -8.82
C THR A 783 21.15 -7.54 -7.56
N ARG A 784 21.54 -7.03 -6.39
CA ARG A 784 20.87 -7.33 -5.11
C ARG A 784 19.40 -6.92 -5.13
N GLN A 785 18.55 -7.80 -4.62
CA GLN A 785 17.12 -7.55 -4.49
C GLN A 785 16.76 -6.85 -3.17
N PHE A 786 17.68 -6.77 -2.21
CA PHE A 786 17.45 -6.20 -0.88
C PHE A 786 18.53 -5.16 -0.52
N ASN A 787 18.18 -4.18 0.32
CA ASN A 787 19.15 -3.22 0.84
C ASN A 787 19.99 -3.81 1.99
N GLU A 788 21.16 -3.23 2.24
CA GLU A 788 22.10 -3.65 3.30
C GLU A 788 21.43 -3.65 4.69
N ALA A 789 20.59 -2.66 4.97
CA ALA A 789 19.87 -2.55 6.23
C ALA A 789 18.89 -3.73 6.46
N ALA A 790 18.34 -4.33 5.40
CA ALA A 790 17.50 -5.51 5.47
C ALA A 790 18.32 -6.78 5.75
N MET A 791 19.42 -6.98 5.01
CA MET A 791 20.29 -8.16 5.17
C MET A 791 21.04 -8.18 6.51
N LEU A 792 21.48 -7.01 7.00
CA LEU A 792 22.27 -6.85 8.22
C LEU A 792 21.63 -7.48 9.48
N VAL A 793 20.30 -7.53 9.54
CA VAL A 793 19.57 -8.04 10.72
C VAL A 793 19.19 -9.51 10.62
N LEU A 794 19.53 -10.17 9.51
CA LEU A 794 19.31 -11.60 9.27
C LEU A 794 20.61 -12.42 9.33
N GLY A 795 21.76 -11.74 9.48
CA GLY A 795 23.08 -12.34 9.65
C GLY A 795 23.61 -12.29 11.08
N ILE A 796 24.51 -13.23 11.42
CA ILE A 796 25.34 -13.17 12.64
C ILE A 796 26.73 -13.80 12.42
N GLU A 797 27.75 -13.22 13.06
CA GLU A 797 29.11 -13.77 13.13
C GLU A 797 29.19 -15.04 14.01
N ASP A 798 29.86 -16.07 13.53
CA ASP A 798 30.22 -17.25 14.32
C ASP A 798 31.49 -17.04 15.19
N ALA A 799 31.95 -18.09 15.86
CA ALA A 799 33.19 -18.08 16.64
C ALA A 799 34.48 -17.87 15.80
N THR A 800 34.45 -18.08 14.49
CA THR A 800 35.55 -17.77 13.55
C THR A 800 35.46 -16.36 12.96
N LYS A 801 34.38 -15.60 13.22
CA LYS A 801 33.99 -14.34 12.56
C LYS A 801 33.59 -14.47 11.09
N THR A 802 33.09 -15.64 10.70
CA THR A 802 32.37 -15.81 9.44
C THR A 802 30.94 -15.32 9.64
N MET A 803 30.44 -14.47 8.75
CA MET A 803 29.04 -14.03 8.78
C MET A 803 28.16 -15.10 8.13
N HIS A 804 27.12 -15.55 8.83
CA HIS A 804 26.14 -16.52 8.33
C HIS A 804 24.76 -15.89 8.30
N TYR A 805 23.99 -16.13 7.23
CA TYR A 805 22.67 -15.55 7.00
C TYR A 805 21.58 -16.62 7.08
N TYR A 806 20.46 -16.32 7.73
CA TYR A 806 19.46 -17.33 8.12
C TYR A 806 18.04 -17.08 7.57
N GLY A 807 17.93 -16.24 6.54
CA GLY A 807 16.68 -15.99 5.83
C GLY A 807 16.82 -14.87 4.79
N LEU A 808 15.88 -14.82 3.84
CA LEU A 808 15.75 -13.71 2.88
C LEU A 808 14.72 -12.69 3.39
N PRO A 809 14.98 -11.38 3.28
CA PRO A 809 13.98 -10.37 3.59
C PRO A 809 12.68 -10.57 2.80
N GLU A 810 11.56 -10.34 3.47
CA GLU A 810 10.21 -10.42 2.90
C GLU A 810 9.52 -9.06 3.02
N THR A 811 9.40 -8.56 4.27
CA THR A 811 8.88 -7.22 4.53
C THR A 811 9.91 -6.34 5.22
N GLN A 812 9.92 -5.05 4.89
CA GLN A 812 10.73 -4.04 5.56
C GLN A 812 9.84 -2.83 5.87
N THR A 813 9.69 -2.53 7.17
CA THR A 813 8.86 -1.43 7.67
C THR A 813 9.70 -0.43 8.44
N PHE A 814 9.40 0.86 8.30
CA PHE A 814 10.15 1.97 8.88
C PHE A 814 9.21 3.16 9.09
N ASN A 815 9.60 4.08 9.97
CA ASN A 815 8.83 5.29 10.23
C ASN A 815 9.02 6.33 9.12
N MET A 816 7.95 7.03 8.79
CA MET A 816 7.93 8.24 7.95
C MET A 816 7.18 9.37 8.68
N MET A 817 7.39 10.60 8.23
CA MET A 817 6.67 11.77 8.75
C MET A 817 5.34 11.95 8.01
N PHE A 818 4.25 11.92 8.75
CA PHE A 818 2.91 12.25 8.26
C PHE A 818 2.57 13.70 8.65
N ILE A 819 2.09 14.50 7.70
CA ILE A 819 1.67 15.89 7.93
C ILE A 819 0.26 16.19 7.42
N ARG A 820 -0.43 17.09 8.13
CA ARG A 820 -1.67 17.77 7.71
C ARG A 820 -1.29 19.02 6.94
N LYS A 821 -1.35 18.94 5.61
CA LYS A 821 -0.84 19.95 4.68
C LYS A 821 -1.71 21.21 4.72
N ASP A 822 -3.01 21.04 4.92
CA ASP A 822 -3.97 22.09 5.24
C ASP A 822 -3.54 22.90 6.49
N ILE A 823 -3.33 22.23 7.62
CA ILE A 823 -2.99 22.89 8.88
C ILE A 823 -1.58 23.54 8.83
N LEU A 824 -0.63 22.96 8.09
CA LEU A 824 0.68 23.59 7.89
C LEU A 824 0.59 24.83 6.97
N ALA A 825 -0.26 24.80 5.93
CA ALA A 825 -0.45 25.94 5.04
C ALA A 825 -1.14 27.13 5.73
N ASP A 826 -2.17 26.86 6.55
CA ASP A 826 -2.87 27.85 7.39
C ASP A 826 -1.95 28.54 8.41
N LEU A 827 -1.00 27.78 8.97
CA LEU A 827 -0.08 28.26 10.02
C LEU A 827 1.25 28.83 9.49
N ASP A 828 1.41 28.91 8.16
CA ASP A 828 2.64 29.35 7.48
C ASP A 828 3.89 28.53 7.90
N LEU A 829 3.72 27.21 7.94
CA LEU A 829 4.74 26.23 8.31
C LEU A 829 5.22 25.43 7.09
N ASP A 830 6.50 25.57 6.75
CA ASP A 830 7.18 24.71 5.78
C ASP A 830 7.18 23.23 6.21
N ILE A 831 7.34 22.33 5.24
CA ILE A 831 7.50 20.88 5.49
C ILE A 831 8.86 20.64 6.18
N PRO A 832 8.91 20.15 7.44
CA PRO A 832 10.16 20.04 8.20
C PRO A 832 11.18 19.07 7.56
N LYS A 833 12.46 19.45 7.51
CA LYS A 833 13.54 18.62 6.95
C LYS A 833 14.60 18.24 8.00
N THR A 834 14.63 18.96 9.12
CA THR A 834 15.53 18.77 10.26
C THR A 834 14.77 18.74 11.58
N TRP A 835 15.41 18.24 12.65
CA TRP A 835 14.83 18.33 13.99
C TRP A 835 14.74 19.77 14.50
N ASP A 836 15.59 20.69 14.05
CA ASP A 836 15.48 22.11 14.41
C ASP A 836 14.21 22.75 13.80
N ASP A 837 13.80 22.35 12.59
CA ASP A 837 12.51 22.77 12.00
C ASP A 837 11.32 22.28 12.84
N ILE A 838 11.37 21.02 13.31
CA ILE A 838 10.38 20.46 14.25
C ILE A 838 10.37 21.28 15.54
N LEU A 839 11.53 21.61 16.11
CA LEU A 839 11.61 22.45 17.32
C LEU A 839 11.09 23.87 17.10
N ALA A 840 11.25 24.43 15.89
CA ALA A 840 10.71 25.74 15.52
C ALA A 840 9.18 25.73 15.32
N ALA A 841 8.60 24.61 14.86
CA ALA A 841 7.14 24.45 14.71
C ALA A 841 6.42 24.31 16.06
N ILE A 842 7.04 23.72 17.09
CA ILE A 842 6.41 23.43 18.39
C ILE A 842 5.72 24.65 19.03
N PRO A 843 6.34 25.85 19.15
CA PRO A 843 5.68 27.01 19.74
C PRO A 843 4.45 27.50 18.95
N ILE A 844 4.47 27.35 17.62
CA ILE A 844 3.37 27.77 16.73
C ILE A 844 2.19 26.81 16.87
N LEU A 845 2.46 25.50 16.88
CA LEU A 845 1.45 24.48 17.15
C LEU A 845 0.86 24.60 18.56
N GLN A 846 1.70 24.77 19.59
CA GLN A 846 1.25 24.91 20.98
C GLN A 846 0.46 26.20 21.24
N ALA A 847 0.79 27.31 20.56
CA ALA A 847 -0.02 28.54 20.61
C ALA A 847 -1.45 28.33 20.08
N ASN A 848 -1.61 27.38 19.16
CA ASN A 848 -2.88 26.93 18.57
C ASN A 848 -3.39 25.61 19.20
N ASN A 849 -2.96 25.28 20.42
CA ASN A 849 -3.37 24.09 21.20
C ASN A 849 -3.13 22.72 20.52
N MET A 850 -2.31 22.65 19.47
CA MET A 850 -1.93 21.44 18.74
C MET A 850 -0.66 20.78 19.32
N GLN A 851 -0.43 19.51 18.97
CA GLN A 851 0.71 18.71 19.45
C GLN A 851 1.41 17.96 18.31
N ILE A 852 2.59 17.40 18.57
CA ILE A 852 3.30 16.49 17.63
C ILE A 852 3.23 15.06 18.18
N GLY A 853 2.97 14.08 17.30
CA GLY A 853 2.94 12.66 17.65
C GLY A 853 4.29 11.98 17.42
N MET A 854 5.00 11.60 18.48
CA MET A 854 6.20 10.78 18.37
C MET A 854 6.23 9.64 19.41
N HIS A 855 6.59 8.44 18.94
CA HIS A 855 6.88 7.30 19.80
C HIS A 855 8.25 7.45 20.48
N SER A 856 8.37 6.95 21.72
CA SER A 856 9.56 7.16 22.56
C SER A 856 10.70 6.21 22.19
N ASP A 857 11.29 6.44 21.03
CA ASP A 857 12.44 5.69 20.52
C ASP A 857 13.66 6.61 20.31
N TYR A 858 14.72 6.36 21.08
CA TYR A 858 15.98 7.09 20.99
C TYR A 858 16.85 6.59 19.83
N GLN A 859 16.55 5.42 19.25
CA GLN A 859 17.37 4.80 18.21
C GLN A 859 17.37 5.65 16.93
N ILE A 860 16.25 6.32 16.63
CA ILE A 860 16.14 7.31 15.55
C ILE A 860 17.25 8.37 15.67
N PHE A 861 17.37 9.03 16.84
CA PHE A 861 18.40 10.05 17.05
C PHE A 861 19.81 9.44 17.11
N LEU A 862 19.97 8.27 17.74
CA LEU A 862 21.26 7.59 17.87
C LEU A 862 21.92 7.35 16.51
N TYR A 863 21.21 6.72 15.57
CA TYR A 863 21.74 6.43 14.24
C TYR A 863 21.84 7.70 13.38
N GLN A 864 20.94 8.67 13.53
CA GLN A 864 21.05 9.96 12.83
C GLN A 864 22.27 10.78 13.28
N MET A 865 22.64 10.70 14.56
CA MET A 865 23.87 11.27 15.12
C MET A 865 25.13 10.44 14.82
N GLY A 866 25.01 9.36 14.03
CA GLY A 866 26.14 8.50 13.64
C GLY A 866 26.62 7.55 14.74
N GLY A 867 25.84 7.34 15.80
CA GLY A 867 26.11 6.35 16.84
C GLY A 867 25.46 5.00 16.51
N GLU A 868 26.15 3.92 16.86
CA GLU A 868 25.62 2.56 16.73
C GLU A 868 24.81 2.17 17.98
N LEU A 869 23.79 1.30 17.84
CA LEU A 869 23.29 0.55 18.99
C LEU A 869 24.27 -0.58 19.31
N PHE A 870 24.50 -1.55 18.39
CA PHE A 870 25.60 -2.56 18.36
C PHE A 870 27.03 -1.98 18.57
N ALA A 871 28.00 -2.88 18.83
CA ALA A 871 29.47 -2.79 18.71
C ALA A 871 30.16 -3.84 19.64
N ASP A 872 31.50 -3.88 19.69
CA ASP A 872 32.31 -4.99 20.30
C ASP A 872 31.81 -6.37 19.78
N GLY A 873 31.36 -6.48 18.51
CA GLY A 873 30.69 -7.68 17.98
C GLY A 873 29.43 -8.08 18.76
N GLY A 874 28.72 -7.10 19.31
CA GLY A 874 27.58 -7.27 20.20
C GLY A 874 27.92 -7.85 21.58
N MET A 875 29.13 -7.60 22.12
CA MET A 875 29.50 -8.10 23.45
C MET A 875 28.72 -7.46 24.61
N ARG A 876 27.91 -6.40 24.45
CA ARG A 876 28.31 -5.01 24.11
C ARG A 876 27.10 -4.25 23.40
N ILE A 877 27.20 -2.94 23.03
CA ILE A 877 26.21 -1.93 22.41
C ILE A 877 26.87 -0.53 22.10
N ASN A 878 26.46 0.66 22.58
CA ASN A 878 27.22 1.93 22.67
C ASN A 878 26.64 3.05 23.60
N LEU A 879 25.62 2.83 24.45
CA LEU A 879 24.98 3.95 25.19
C LEU A 879 25.79 4.57 26.37
N ASP A 880 27.07 4.19 26.58
CA ASP A 880 28.02 4.94 27.45
C ASP A 880 28.85 5.98 26.68
N SER A 881 28.71 6.03 25.35
CA SER A 881 29.23 7.14 24.54
C SER A 881 28.43 8.42 24.76
N ASN A 882 29.09 9.57 24.53
CA ASN A 882 28.44 10.88 24.53
C ASN A 882 27.23 10.87 23.58
N THR A 883 27.38 10.37 22.35
CA THR A 883 26.32 10.26 21.35
C THR A 883 25.12 9.44 21.84
N GLY A 884 25.36 8.33 22.56
CA GLY A 884 24.31 7.51 23.14
C GLY A 884 23.54 8.20 24.28
N LEU A 885 24.24 9.00 25.08
CA LEU A 885 23.64 9.82 26.13
C LEU A 885 22.88 11.02 25.54
N GLU A 886 23.47 11.73 24.57
CA GLU A 886 22.89 12.88 23.86
C GLU A 886 21.61 12.51 23.11
N ALA A 887 21.60 11.37 22.38
CA ALA A 887 20.40 10.86 21.71
C ALA A 887 19.27 10.52 22.71
N PHE A 888 19.62 9.97 23.88
CA PHE A 888 18.65 9.62 24.92
C PHE A 888 18.14 10.85 25.69
N GLU A 889 19.01 11.83 25.99
CA GLU A 889 18.62 13.11 26.58
C GLU A 889 17.75 13.93 25.61
N PHE A 890 18.06 13.94 24.30
CA PHE A 890 17.23 14.57 23.28
C PHE A 890 15.83 13.96 23.24
N MET A 891 15.72 12.63 23.12
CA MET A 891 14.43 11.91 23.18
C MET A 891 13.67 12.26 24.47
N CYS A 892 14.32 12.24 25.63
CA CYS A 892 13.68 12.58 26.90
C CYS A 892 13.19 14.04 26.92
N SER A 893 13.94 14.97 26.31
CA SER A 893 13.59 16.39 26.25
C SER A 893 12.29 16.66 25.50
N LEU A 894 11.94 15.84 24.51
CA LEU A 894 10.66 15.95 23.79
C LEU A 894 9.47 15.79 24.75
N TYR A 895 9.57 14.87 25.70
CA TYR A 895 8.52 14.64 26.71
C TYR A 895 8.61 15.60 27.90
N THR A 896 9.81 15.93 28.39
CA THR A 896 10.00 16.72 29.62
C THR A 896 10.03 18.24 29.41
N ASN A 897 10.64 18.72 28.33
CA ASN A 897 10.75 20.14 28.01
C ASN A 897 9.69 20.57 26.99
N TYR A 898 9.53 19.80 25.91
CA TYR A 898 8.63 20.15 24.79
C TYR A 898 7.21 19.59 24.93
N SER A 899 6.92 18.86 26.02
CA SER A 899 5.58 18.38 26.39
C SER A 899 4.88 17.49 25.34
N PHE A 900 5.65 16.67 24.61
CA PHE A 900 5.09 15.64 23.73
C PHE A 900 4.28 14.61 24.55
N PRO A 901 3.15 14.09 24.03
CA PRO A 901 2.35 13.10 24.72
C PRO A 901 3.00 11.71 24.63
N TYR A 902 3.29 11.09 25.78
CA TYR A 902 3.88 9.75 25.87
C TYR A 902 2.99 8.62 25.30
N ALA A 903 1.67 8.79 25.32
CA ALA A 903 0.72 7.82 24.77
C ALA A 903 -0.48 8.53 24.12
N TYR A 904 -0.85 8.09 22.92
CA TYR A 904 -1.92 8.65 22.09
C TYR A 904 -2.39 7.62 21.06
N ASP A 905 -3.59 7.83 20.51
CA ASP A 905 -4.04 7.18 19.28
C ASP A 905 -3.66 8.09 18.10
N PHE A 906 -2.74 7.65 17.24
CA PHE A 906 -2.26 8.50 16.15
C PHE A 906 -3.35 8.79 15.12
N ALA A 907 -4.02 7.75 14.62
CA ALA A 907 -5.02 7.88 13.56
C ALA A 907 -6.16 8.81 13.99
N ASN A 908 -6.68 8.68 15.21
CA ASN A 908 -7.75 9.56 15.70
C ASN A 908 -7.33 11.01 15.98
N ARG A 909 -6.05 11.28 16.28
CA ARG A 909 -5.58 12.64 16.57
C ARG A 909 -5.04 13.36 15.34
N PHE A 910 -4.50 12.63 14.38
CA PHE A 910 -4.09 13.11 13.07
C PHE A 910 -5.31 13.44 12.17
N ARG A 911 -6.29 12.52 12.11
CA ARG A 911 -7.57 12.72 11.41
C ARG A 911 -8.27 14.02 11.83
N THR A 912 -8.25 14.34 13.11
CA THR A 912 -8.91 15.53 13.66
C THR A 912 -7.97 16.69 13.97
N GLY A 913 -6.78 16.74 13.36
CA GLY A 913 -5.88 17.91 13.41
C GLY A 913 -5.30 18.30 14.78
N GLU A 914 -5.56 17.53 15.85
CA GLU A 914 -4.90 17.71 17.14
C GLU A 914 -3.39 17.39 17.06
N MET A 915 -3.03 16.54 16.10
CA MET A 915 -1.66 16.19 15.75
C MET A 915 -1.43 16.40 14.25
N PRO A 916 -1.15 17.64 13.79
CA PRO A 916 -0.90 17.91 12.39
C PRO A 916 0.46 17.39 11.90
N ILE A 917 1.35 16.95 12.80
CA ILE A 917 2.61 16.29 12.47
C ILE A 917 2.76 15.05 13.36
N GLY A 918 3.22 13.93 12.79
CA GLY A 918 3.73 12.82 13.59
C GLY A 918 4.46 11.74 12.80
N PHE A 919 5.13 10.84 13.54
CA PHE A 919 6.05 9.85 12.99
C PHE A 919 5.55 8.42 13.27
N ALA A 920 5.32 7.65 12.22
CA ALA A 920 4.73 6.31 12.33
C ALA A 920 5.10 5.42 11.13
N ALA A 921 4.88 4.11 11.27
CA ALA A 921 5.27 3.11 10.28
C ALA A 921 4.47 3.26 8.96
N TYR A 922 5.18 3.49 7.84
CA TYR A 922 4.61 4.05 6.61
C TYR A 922 3.35 3.31 6.12
N THR A 923 3.47 2.03 5.73
CA THR A 923 2.37 1.22 5.20
C THR A 923 1.23 1.02 6.21
N GLY A 924 1.54 0.74 7.49
CA GLY A 924 0.53 0.46 8.50
C GLY A 924 -0.35 1.68 8.82
N THR A 925 0.25 2.86 8.87
CA THR A 925 -0.46 4.13 9.08
C THR A 925 -1.18 4.60 7.82
N TYR A 926 -0.54 4.50 6.65
CA TYR A 926 -1.15 4.81 5.35
C TYR A 926 -2.44 4.00 5.12
N ASN A 927 -2.37 2.68 5.28
CA ASN A 927 -3.50 1.76 5.10
C ASN A 927 -4.67 2.06 6.06
N ASN A 928 -4.36 2.52 7.29
CA ASN A 928 -5.37 2.93 8.26
C ASN A 928 -6.02 4.26 7.85
N LEU A 929 -5.23 5.30 7.55
CA LEU A 929 -5.75 6.62 7.16
C LEU A 929 -6.62 6.57 5.89
N LYS A 930 -6.24 5.77 4.88
CA LYS A 930 -7.03 5.59 3.65
C LYS A 930 -8.41 4.93 3.83
N VAL A 931 -8.70 4.33 4.99
CA VAL A 931 -10.04 3.77 5.30
C VAL A 931 -10.75 4.57 6.40
N PHE A 932 -9.99 5.05 7.38
CA PHE A 932 -10.53 5.65 8.61
C PHE A 932 -10.65 7.17 8.56
N ALA A 933 -9.97 7.84 7.61
CA ALA A 933 -9.80 9.28 7.56
C ALA A 933 -10.07 9.85 6.15
N THR A 934 -11.16 9.40 5.50
CA THR A 934 -11.56 9.85 4.17
C THR A 934 -11.88 11.34 4.11
N GLU A 935 -12.33 11.94 5.22
CA GLU A 935 -12.65 13.36 5.34
C GLU A 935 -11.42 14.30 5.39
N ILE A 936 -10.21 13.72 5.26
CA ILE A 936 -8.97 14.47 5.04
C ILE A 936 -8.18 13.92 3.84
N GLU A 937 -8.82 13.13 2.96
CA GLU A 937 -8.17 12.66 1.73
C GLU A 937 -7.69 13.84 0.88
N GLY A 938 -6.46 13.73 0.34
CA GLY A 938 -5.79 14.84 -0.34
C GLY A 938 -5.21 15.91 0.59
N LEU A 939 -5.74 16.10 1.81
CA LEU A 939 -5.28 17.11 2.78
C LEU A 939 -4.05 16.69 3.60
N TRP A 940 -3.67 15.40 3.60
CA TRP A 940 -2.42 14.93 4.23
C TRP A 940 -1.37 14.47 3.21
N GLY A 941 -0.14 14.28 3.70
CA GLY A 941 0.98 13.71 2.95
C GLY A 941 1.93 12.93 3.85
N MET A 942 2.79 12.13 3.23
CA MET A 942 3.77 11.25 3.88
C MET A 942 5.14 11.49 3.26
N TYR A 943 6.13 11.81 4.09
CA TYR A 943 7.45 12.30 3.70
C TYR A 943 8.55 11.60 4.50
N PRO A 944 9.82 11.62 4.05
CA PRO A 944 10.95 11.19 4.85
C PRO A 944 10.96 11.82 6.24
N MET A 945 11.59 11.15 7.19
CA MET A 945 11.86 11.66 8.51
C MET A 945 12.66 12.98 8.43
N PRO A 946 12.51 13.89 9.41
CA PRO A 946 13.49 14.94 9.64
C PRO A 946 14.81 14.34 10.10
N GLY A 947 15.92 15.00 9.74
CA GLY A 947 17.27 14.56 10.06
C GLY A 947 18.02 15.40 11.08
N THR A 948 19.16 14.87 11.52
CA THR A 948 20.19 15.59 12.27
C THR A 948 21.17 16.24 11.30
N VAL A 949 21.58 17.48 11.55
CA VAL A 949 22.53 18.21 10.70
C VAL A 949 23.96 18.01 11.20
N ASP A 950 24.88 17.61 10.31
CA ASP A 950 26.30 17.46 10.66
C ASP A 950 27.06 18.81 10.65
N ALA A 951 28.33 18.79 11.07
CA ALA A 951 29.17 20.00 11.11
C ALA A 951 29.48 20.61 9.72
N ASN A 952 29.10 19.94 8.63
CA ASN A 952 29.29 20.39 7.24
C ASN A 952 27.97 20.90 6.61
N GLY A 953 26.82 20.70 7.26
CA GLY A 953 25.49 21.03 6.75
C GLY A 953 24.79 19.89 6.00
N ASN A 954 25.28 18.66 6.09
CA ASN A 954 24.63 17.47 5.55
C ASN A 954 23.48 17.04 6.48
N ILE A 955 22.37 16.53 5.94
CA ILE A 955 21.22 16.07 6.74
C ILE A 955 21.23 14.53 6.78
N ASN A 956 21.49 13.94 7.94
CA ASN A 956 21.27 12.52 8.15
C ASN A 956 19.84 12.29 8.65
N ASN A 957 18.94 11.87 7.76
CA ASN A 957 17.57 11.52 8.08
C ASN A 957 17.25 10.02 8.01
N CYS A 958 18.22 9.17 8.39
CA CYS A 958 17.99 7.73 8.42
C CYS A 958 16.79 7.34 9.31
N ALA A 959 15.93 6.46 8.83
CA ALA A 959 14.87 5.84 9.63
C ALA A 959 15.30 4.44 10.08
N VAL A 960 15.01 4.06 11.33
CA VAL A 960 15.26 2.70 11.81
C VAL A 960 14.22 1.76 11.21
N SER A 961 14.67 0.72 10.50
CA SER A 961 13.82 -0.28 9.86
C SER A 961 13.72 -1.59 10.65
N ALA A 962 12.61 -2.29 10.46
CA ALA A 962 12.32 -3.61 11.00
C ALA A 962 11.89 -4.57 9.89
N VAL A 963 12.34 -5.83 9.97
CA VAL A 963 12.30 -6.81 8.90
C VAL A 963 11.55 -8.08 9.33
N THR A 964 10.69 -8.61 8.45
CA THR A 964 10.36 -10.06 8.45
C THR A 964 11.09 -10.74 7.31
N ALA A 965 11.40 -12.02 7.51
CA ALA A 965 12.11 -12.84 6.56
C ALA A 965 11.43 -14.20 6.37
N ILE A 966 11.65 -14.77 5.19
CA ILE A 966 11.39 -16.18 4.92
C ILE A 966 12.66 -16.99 5.28
N ALA A 967 12.51 -18.11 5.98
CA ALA A 967 13.63 -18.85 6.56
C ALA A 967 13.50 -20.37 6.40
N MET A 968 14.62 -21.03 6.10
CA MET A 968 14.74 -22.48 5.99
C MET A 968 15.00 -23.10 7.37
N ILE A 969 14.31 -24.19 7.68
CA ILE A 969 14.22 -24.77 9.02
C ILE A 969 15.15 -25.99 9.16
N THR A 970 15.78 -26.13 10.33
CA THR A 970 16.59 -27.32 10.65
C THR A 970 15.72 -28.58 10.67
N GLY A 971 15.88 -29.41 9.63
CA GLY A 971 15.06 -30.58 9.39
C GLY A 971 14.59 -30.71 7.95
N CYS A 972 14.71 -29.64 7.14
CA CYS A 972 14.44 -29.67 5.70
C CYS A 972 15.28 -30.75 4.99
N GLU A 973 14.62 -31.56 4.16
CA GLU A 973 15.28 -32.61 3.37
C GLU A 973 15.45 -32.18 1.89
N ASN A 974 14.43 -31.54 1.28
CA ASN A 974 14.52 -30.94 -0.06
C ASN A 974 15.04 -29.49 -0.02
N ILE A 975 16.33 -29.32 0.31
CA ILE A 975 16.99 -28.00 0.42
C ILE A 975 16.92 -27.20 -0.88
N ASP A 976 17.10 -27.84 -2.04
CA ASP A 976 17.13 -27.16 -3.33
C ASP A 976 15.73 -26.62 -3.71
N GLY A 977 14.68 -27.44 -3.57
CA GLY A 977 13.29 -27.00 -3.78
C GLY A 977 12.84 -25.94 -2.78
N ALA A 978 13.26 -26.05 -1.52
CA ALA A 978 13.02 -25.04 -0.49
C ALA A 978 13.73 -23.71 -0.81
N TRP A 979 14.93 -23.75 -1.38
CA TRP A 979 15.68 -22.56 -1.81
C TRP A 979 15.05 -21.89 -3.04
N GLU A 980 14.63 -22.65 -4.05
CA GLU A 980 13.88 -22.09 -5.18
C GLU A 980 12.57 -21.42 -4.72
N PHE A 981 11.84 -22.05 -3.80
CA PHE A 981 10.65 -21.45 -3.20
C PHE A 981 10.96 -20.15 -2.45
N MET A 982 12.08 -20.10 -1.70
CA MET A 982 12.50 -18.89 -0.98
C MET A 982 12.86 -17.74 -1.92
N LYS A 983 13.63 -18.01 -2.99
CA LYS A 983 13.95 -17.03 -4.02
C LYS A 983 12.69 -16.54 -4.76
N TRP A 984 11.78 -17.44 -5.08
CA TRP A 984 10.53 -17.09 -5.74
C TRP A 984 9.63 -16.19 -4.87
N HIS A 985 9.33 -16.60 -3.63
CA HIS A 985 8.42 -15.86 -2.74
C HIS A 985 8.92 -14.45 -2.38
N SER A 986 10.24 -14.27 -2.25
CA SER A 986 10.86 -12.97 -1.96
C SER A 986 11.26 -12.18 -3.23
N GLY A 987 11.17 -12.80 -4.40
CA GLY A 987 11.50 -12.21 -5.70
C GLY A 987 10.43 -11.26 -6.24
N ALA A 988 10.82 -10.38 -7.16
CA ALA A 988 10.02 -9.23 -7.55
C ALA A 988 8.63 -9.59 -8.12
N SER A 989 8.57 -10.54 -9.06
CA SER A 989 7.30 -11.01 -9.66
C SER A 989 6.28 -11.48 -8.61
N CYS A 990 6.67 -12.34 -7.68
CA CYS A 990 5.75 -12.85 -6.65
C CYS A 990 5.32 -11.74 -5.68
N GLN A 991 6.25 -10.87 -5.26
CA GLN A 991 5.96 -9.75 -4.37
C GLN A 991 5.00 -8.72 -4.99
N GLU A 992 5.18 -8.39 -6.28
CA GLU A 992 4.26 -7.54 -7.04
C GLU A 992 2.90 -8.19 -7.23
N GLN A 993 2.84 -9.44 -7.73
CA GLN A 993 1.59 -10.17 -7.92
C GLN A 993 0.82 -10.31 -6.61
N TYR A 994 1.50 -10.66 -5.51
CA TYR A 994 0.91 -10.76 -4.18
C TYR A 994 0.33 -9.42 -3.69
N SER A 995 1.08 -8.32 -3.81
CA SER A 995 0.57 -7.01 -3.39
C SER A 995 -0.54 -6.48 -4.30
N ASN A 996 -0.50 -6.78 -5.61
CA ASN A 996 -1.55 -6.40 -6.55
C ASN A 996 -2.83 -7.19 -6.28
N GLU A 997 -2.76 -8.50 -6.02
CA GLU A 997 -3.90 -9.32 -5.59
C GLU A 997 -4.42 -8.94 -4.20
N MET A 998 -3.56 -8.58 -3.24
CA MET A 998 -4.00 -8.03 -1.95
C MET A 998 -4.79 -6.74 -2.13
N VAL A 999 -4.33 -5.81 -2.97
CA VAL A 999 -5.06 -4.58 -3.31
C VAL A 999 -6.32 -4.87 -4.14
N ALA A 1000 -6.32 -5.89 -5.01
CA ALA A 1000 -7.50 -6.32 -5.76
C ALA A 1000 -8.58 -6.96 -4.87
N ILE A 1001 -8.17 -7.61 -3.77
CA ILE A 1001 -9.09 -8.28 -2.84
C ILE A 1001 -9.63 -7.33 -1.76
N LEU A 1002 -8.79 -6.45 -1.22
CA LEU A 1002 -9.08 -5.63 -0.03
C LEU A 1002 -9.13 -4.11 -0.30
N GLY A 1003 -8.74 -3.67 -1.50
CA GLY A 1003 -8.69 -2.26 -1.90
C GLY A 1003 -7.37 -1.55 -1.56
N PRO A 1004 -7.31 -0.21 -1.71
CA PRO A 1004 -6.09 0.58 -1.49
C PRO A 1004 -5.47 0.50 -0.08
N SER A 1005 -6.18 -0.09 0.88
CA SER A 1005 -5.82 -0.29 2.28
C SER A 1005 -4.98 -1.55 2.55
N ALA A 1006 -4.60 -2.29 1.50
CA ALA A 1006 -3.78 -3.49 1.59
C ALA A 1006 -2.45 -3.36 0.85
N LYS A 1007 -1.82 -2.17 0.91
CA LYS A 1007 -0.42 -2.01 0.46
C LYS A 1007 0.47 -2.95 1.26
N HIS A 1008 1.40 -3.64 0.59
CA HIS A 1008 2.36 -4.54 1.22
C HIS A 1008 3.71 -3.83 1.42
N PRO A 1009 4.36 -3.91 2.61
CA PRO A 1009 5.65 -3.28 2.85
C PRO A 1009 6.79 -4.23 2.43
N THR A 1010 6.90 -4.53 1.13
CA THR A 1010 7.93 -5.45 0.61
C THR A 1010 9.34 -4.97 0.93
N ALA A 1011 10.25 -5.91 1.20
CA ALA A 1011 11.68 -5.64 1.33
C ALA A 1011 12.42 -5.60 -0.03
N ASN A 1012 11.78 -6.07 -1.10
CA ASN A 1012 12.39 -6.20 -2.42
C ASN A 1012 12.44 -4.82 -3.14
N ILE A 1013 13.64 -4.39 -3.54
CA ILE A 1013 13.92 -3.08 -4.14
C ILE A 1013 13.13 -2.89 -5.45
N GLU A 1014 13.15 -3.90 -6.33
CA GLU A 1014 12.49 -3.86 -7.64
C GLU A 1014 10.96 -3.90 -7.46
N ALA A 1015 10.47 -4.84 -6.64
CA ALA A 1015 9.04 -4.97 -6.38
C ALA A 1015 8.41 -3.68 -5.83
N LEU A 1016 9.15 -2.95 -4.96
CA LEU A 1016 8.72 -1.67 -4.40
C LEU A 1016 8.42 -0.64 -5.50
N GLU A 1017 9.15 -0.68 -6.61
CA GLU A 1017 8.91 0.18 -7.78
C GLU A 1017 7.69 -0.26 -8.58
N GLY A 1018 7.42 -1.56 -8.67
CA GLY A 1018 6.20 -2.13 -9.28
C GLY A 1018 4.93 -1.97 -8.44
N LEU A 1019 5.04 -1.79 -7.12
CA LEU A 1019 3.89 -1.70 -6.22
C LEU A 1019 2.93 -0.53 -6.56
N PRO A 1020 1.61 -0.66 -6.31
CA PRO A 1020 0.57 0.28 -6.75
C PRO A 1020 0.50 1.58 -5.92
N TRP A 1021 1.63 2.27 -5.74
CA TRP A 1021 1.74 3.62 -5.19
C TRP A 1021 1.59 4.67 -6.31
N SER A 1022 1.09 5.88 -5.98
CA SER A 1022 1.21 7.02 -6.89
C SER A 1022 2.68 7.47 -7.03
N ALA A 1023 2.98 8.27 -8.05
CA ALA A 1023 4.34 8.75 -8.32
C ALA A 1023 4.94 9.54 -7.14
N ASP A 1024 4.14 10.40 -6.50
CA ASP A 1024 4.57 11.23 -5.36
C ASP A 1024 4.81 10.37 -4.11
N GLU A 1025 3.89 9.45 -3.79
CA GLU A 1025 4.04 8.50 -2.67
C GLU A 1025 5.28 7.62 -2.87
N LEU A 1026 5.47 7.08 -4.08
CA LEU A 1026 6.62 6.24 -4.40
C LEU A 1026 7.93 7.02 -4.34
N LYS A 1027 7.96 8.29 -4.77
CA LYS A 1027 9.14 9.16 -4.65
C LYS A 1027 9.54 9.31 -3.19
N GLU A 1028 8.63 9.72 -2.32
CA GLU A 1028 8.92 9.99 -0.91
C GLU A 1028 9.24 8.69 -0.13
N ILE A 1029 8.60 7.57 -0.49
CA ILE A 1029 8.97 6.24 0.03
C ILE A 1029 10.39 5.87 -0.42
N LYS A 1030 10.75 5.99 -1.70
CA LYS A 1030 12.10 5.65 -2.21
C LYS A 1030 13.19 6.54 -1.60
N LEU A 1031 12.90 7.82 -1.35
CA LEU A 1031 13.81 8.71 -0.63
C LEU A 1031 14.13 8.15 0.77
N GLN A 1032 13.13 7.74 1.55
CA GLN A 1032 13.38 7.16 2.86
C GLN A 1032 13.98 5.74 2.79
N PHE A 1033 13.55 4.91 1.84
CA PHE A 1033 14.01 3.52 1.67
C PHE A 1033 15.51 3.43 1.33
N ASN A 1034 16.03 4.43 0.62
CA ASN A 1034 17.46 4.59 0.33
C ASN A 1034 18.27 5.16 1.50
N ASN A 1035 17.63 5.52 2.62
CA ASN A 1035 18.27 5.97 3.84
C ASN A 1035 17.65 5.29 5.07
N LEU A 1036 17.91 3.99 5.21
CA LEU A 1036 17.48 3.18 6.35
C LEU A 1036 18.67 2.75 7.21
N ALA A 1037 18.53 2.92 8.51
CA ALA A 1037 19.36 2.26 9.51
C ALA A 1037 18.65 1.00 10.00
N SER A 1038 19.41 0.05 10.53
CA SER A 1038 18.87 -1.17 11.14
C SER A 1038 19.63 -1.55 12.38
N VAL A 1039 18.97 -2.28 13.28
CA VAL A 1039 19.52 -2.69 14.57
C VAL A 1039 19.85 -4.18 14.56
N PRO A 1040 21.13 -4.58 14.51
CA PRO A 1040 21.53 -5.97 14.65
C PRO A 1040 21.04 -6.55 15.99
N ASN A 1041 20.66 -7.82 16.00
CA ASN A 1041 20.17 -8.48 17.21
C ASN A 1041 21.27 -9.38 17.81
N TYR A 1042 21.48 -9.31 19.13
CA TYR A 1042 22.48 -10.12 19.84
C TYR A 1042 21.92 -10.77 21.12
N PRO A 1043 22.48 -11.91 21.58
CA PRO A 1043 22.02 -12.60 22.78
C PRO A 1043 21.93 -11.70 24.03
N GLY A 1044 20.72 -11.56 24.57
CA GLY A 1044 20.43 -10.69 25.73
C GLY A 1044 19.75 -9.37 25.37
N SER A 1045 19.69 -8.98 24.09
CA SER A 1045 19.07 -7.74 23.58
C SER A 1045 17.66 -7.46 24.10
N TYR A 1046 16.83 -8.49 24.27
CA TYR A 1046 15.42 -8.41 24.70
C TYR A 1046 15.21 -7.59 25.98
N ILE A 1047 16.27 -7.41 26.76
CA ILE A 1047 16.24 -6.77 28.07
C ILE A 1047 16.55 -5.27 28.01
N ILE A 1048 17.12 -4.78 26.91
CA ILE A 1048 17.49 -3.36 26.67
C ILE A 1048 16.29 -2.45 26.88
N GLY A 1049 15.21 -2.68 26.12
CA GLY A 1049 14.03 -1.83 26.07
C GLY A 1049 13.33 -1.67 27.42
N ARG A 1050 13.49 -2.64 28.33
CA ARG A 1050 12.94 -2.53 29.69
C ARG A 1050 13.63 -1.43 30.48
N TYR A 1051 14.94 -1.26 30.33
CA TYR A 1051 15.74 -0.37 31.19
C TYR A 1051 15.96 1.02 30.59
N THR A 1052 16.05 1.13 29.27
CA THR A 1052 15.86 2.42 28.61
C THR A 1052 14.45 2.96 28.89
N GLY A 1053 13.44 2.09 28.91
CA GLY A 1053 12.08 2.41 29.35
C GLY A 1053 11.99 2.84 30.82
N PHE A 1054 12.70 2.17 31.74
CA PHE A 1054 12.74 2.59 33.15
C PHE A 1054 13.44 3.94 33.35
N ALA A 1055 14.59 4.19 32.68
CA ALA A 1055 15.27 5.49 32.72
C ALA A 1055 14.39 6.62 32.15
N LEU A 1056 13.70 6.37 31.03
CA LEU A 1056 12.74 7.31 30.44
C LEU A 1056 11.58 7.61 31.40
N LEU A 1057 11.00 6.59 32.03
CA LEU A 1057 9.93 6.77 33.00
C LEU A 1057 10.41 7.47 34.28
N ALA A 1058 11.67 7.32 34.69
CA ALA A 1058 12.27 8.07 35.79
C ALA A 1058 12.43 9.56 35.43
N ALA A 1059 12.92 9.87 34.22
CA ALA A 1059 13.02 11.24 33.71
C ALA A 1059 11.63 11.91 33.63
N ILE A 1060 10.65 11.27 32.99
CA ILE A 1060 9.29 11.82 32.82
C ILE A 1060 8.54 11.97 34.14
N ASN A 1061 8.50 10.93 34.99
CA ASN A 1061 7.62 10.94 36.16
C ASN A 1061 8.26 11.51 37.43
N SER A 1062 9.60 11.52 37.53
CA SER A 1062 10.33 11.95 38.73
C SER A 1062 11.28 13.12 38.50
N GLY A 1063 11.47 13.57 37.26
CA GLY A 1063 12.44 14.63 36.93
C GLY A 1063 13.90 14.20 37.14
N ALA A 1064 14.20 12.91 37.05
CA ALA A 1064 15.57 12.41 37.11
C ALA A 1064 16.39 12.87 35.89
N ASN A 1065 17.70 13.03 36.03
CA ASN A 1065 18.55 13.31 34.87
C ASN A 1065 18.59 12.05 33.97
N PRO A 1066 18.32 12.16 32.64
CA PRO A 1066 18.21 10.98 31.79
C PRO A 1066 19.55 10.25 31.60
N ALA A 1067 20.66 10.99 31.47
CA ALA A 1067 21.99 10.39 31.36
C ALA A 1067 22.40 9.64 32.64
N GLU A 1068 22.19 10.23 33.83
CA GLU A 1068 22.50 9.59 35.12
C GLU A 1068 21.68 8.32 35.36
N GLU A 1069 20.39 8.29 35.02
CA GLU A 1069 19.58 7.06 35.16
C GLU A 1069 19.82 6.05 34.04
N LEU A 1070 20.16 6.49 32.83
CA LEU A 1070 20.68 5.56 31.82
C LEU A 1070 21.97 4.93 32.34
N LEU A 1071 22.93 5.72 32.85
CA LEU A 1071 24.20 5.27 33.46
C LEU A 1071 24.04 4.44 34.75
N SER A 1072 23.01 4.68 35.57
CA SER A 1072 22.71 3.85 36.74
C SER A 1072 22.45 2.41 36.29
N TYR A 1073 21.75 2.29 35.17
CA TYR A 1073 21.68 1.13 34.35
C TYR A 1073 22.81 1.11 33.27
N ILE A 1074 24.09 1.11 33.62
CA ILE A 1074 25.18 0.72 32.67
C ILE A 1074 26.09 -0.41 33.21
N ILE A 1075 25.97 -0.72 34.51
CA ILE A 1075 26.70 -1.82 35.16
C ILE A 1075 25.84 -3.06 35.35
N THR A 1076 24.61 -2.89 35.87
CA THR A 1076 23.67 -4.01 36.00
C THR A 1076 23.43 -4.58 34.62
N ILE A 1077 23.22 -3.67 33.64
CA ILE A 1077 23.00 -4.05 32.25
C ILE A 1077 24.18 -5.01 31.83
N ASN A 1078 25.49 -4.80 32.04
CA ASN A 1078 26.60 -5.58 31.40
C ASN A 1078 26.54 -7.13 31.51
N LYS A 1079 25.81 -7.62 32.51
CA LYS A 1079 25.75 -9.00 32.93
C LYS A 1079 24.84 -9.88 32.07
N GLU A 1080 23.68 -9.46 31.54
CA GLU A 1080 22.83 -10.40 30.75
C GLU A 1080 23.39 -10.68 29.35
N ILE A 1081 23.93 -9.70 28.62
CA ILE A 1081 24.56 -10.00 27.32
C ILE A 1081 25.76 -10.92 27.56
N THR A 1082 26.60 -10.64 28.56
CA THR A 1082 27.68 -11.55 28.99
C THR A 1082 27.14 -12.94 29.34
N ARG A 1083 26.07 -13.03 30.15
CA ARG A 1083 25.48 -14.31 30.59
C ARG A 1083 24.83 -15.08 29.44
N LYS A 1084 24.21 -14.40 28.47
CA LYS A 1084 23.58 -15.03 27.30
C LYS A 1084 24.60 -15.45 26.26
N ARG A 1085 25.66 -14.68 26.03
CA ARG A 1085 26.78 -15.11 25.20
C ARG A 1085 27.48 -16.33 25.82
N GLN A 1086 27.64 -16.38 27.14
CA GLN A 1086 28.07 -17.59 27.86
C GLN A 1086 27.08 -18.77 27.76
N GLU A 1087 25.76 -18.51 27.75
CA GLU A 1087 24.70 -19.53 27.56
C GLU A 1087 24.77 -20.20 26.17
N PHE A 1088 25.42 -19.55 25.19
CA PHE A 1088 25.59 -20.01 23.81
C PHE A 1088 27.08 -20.18 23.39
N GLU A 1089 27.99 -20.30 24.35
CA GLU A 1089 29.44 -20.52 24.15
C GLU A 1089 30.18 -19.45 23.28
N LEU A 1090 29.57 -18.27 23.08
CA LEU A 1090 30.14 -17.15 22.31
C LEU A 1090 31.20 -16.38 23.11
N GLU A 1091 32.12 -15.68 22.41
CA GLU A 1091 33.12 -14.85 23.10
C GLU A 1091 32.46 -13.74 23.94
N THR A 1092 32.95 -13.59 25.17
CA THR A 1092 32.57 -12.53 26.12
C THR A 1092 33.77 -11.73 26.62
N LEU A 1093 33.49 -10.57 27.20
CA LEU A 1093 34.43 -9.80 28.00
C LEU A 1093 34.67 -10.49 29.36
N ASP A 1094 35.88 -10.34 29.90
CA ASP A 1094 36.34 -11.00 31.13
C ASP A 1094 35.75 -10.34 32.39
N TYR A 1095 35.41 -9.06 32.31
CA TYR A 1095 34.74 -8.30 33.37
C TYR A 1095 33.89 -7.14 32.84
N VAL A 1096 32.93 -6.72 33.65
CA VAL A 1096 32.01 -5.61 33.35
C VAL A 1096 32.78 -4.29 33.19
N GLY A 1097 32.65 -3.66 32.02
CA GLY A 1097 33.29 -2.38 31.70
C GLY A 1097 34.61 -2.48 30.94
N GLN A 1098 35.15 -3.69 30.74
CA GLN A 1098 36.27 -3.94 29.83
C GLN A 1098 35.87 -3.62 28.38
N LYS A 1099 36.79 -3.08 27.57
CA LYS A 1099 36.64 -2.97 26.10
C LYS A 1099 37.33 -4.14 25.39
N LEU A 1100 36.91 -4.48 24.17
CA LEU A 1100 37.58 -5.55 23.42
C LEU A 1100 39.05 -5.25 23.15
N SER A 1101 39.41 -3.99 22.92
CA SER A 1101 40.81 -3.55 22.76
C SER A 1101 41.68 -3.91 23.99
N GLU A 1102 41.19 -3.62 25.19
CA GLU A 1102 41.86 -3.97 26.46
C GLU A 1102 42.02 -5.50 26.60
N LYS A 1103 40.99 -6.27 26.22
CA LYS A 1103 41.06 -7.73 26.21
C LYS A 1103 42.11 -8.25 25.22
N ARG A 1104 42.17 -7.71 24.00
CA ARG A 1104 43.17 -8.10 22.99
C ARG A 1104 44.59 -7.75 23.42
N ILE A 1105 44.81 -6.60 24.08
CA ILE A 1105 46.10 -6.23 24.67
C ILE A 1105 46.52 -7.25 25.73
N LEU A 1106 45.63 -7.61 26.67
CA LEU A 1106 45.92 -8.62 27.69
C LEU A 1106 46.21 -10.02 27.08
N GLN A 1107 45.48 -10.42 26.04
CA GLN A 1107 45.74 -11.66 25.30
C GLN A 1107 47.11 -11.64 24.59
N ALA A 1108 47.47 -10.53 23.94
CA ALA A 1108 48.77 -10.37 23.28
C ALA A 1108 49.94 -10.43 24.28
N LEU A 1109 49.81 -9.73 25.42
CA LEU A 1109 50.78 -9.80 26.52
C LEU A 1109 50.93 -11.23 27.06
N THR A 1110 49.82 -11.94 27.28
CA THR A 1110 49.85 -13.34 27.72
C THR A 1110 50.56 -14.25 26.71
N LEU A 1111 50.34 -14.05 25.41
CA LEU A 1111 51.00 -14.86 24.36
C LEU A 1111 52.50 -14.54 24.21
N LEU A 1112 52.91 -13.30 24.49
CA LEU A 1112 54.32 -12.90 24.60
C LEU A 1112 54.99 -13.54 25.83
N GLU A 1113 54.35 -13.49 27.00
CA GLU A 1113 54.85 -14.09 28.25
C GLU A 1113 54.94 -15.62 28.18
N ASP A 1114 53.98 -16.29 27.52
CA ASP A 1114 54.00 -17.72 27.24
C ASP A 1114 55.04 -18.14 26.17
N GLY A 1115 55.70 -17.18 25.50
CA GLY A 1115 56.61 -17.43 24.38
C GLY A 1115 55.94 -18.03 23.14
N LYS A 1116 54.62 -17.86 23.00
CA LYS A 1116 53.81 -18.34 21.86
C LYS A 1116 53.73 -17.30 20.74
N LEU A 1117 53.87 -16.03 21.07
CA LEU A 1117 54.08 -14.94 20.12
C LEU A 1117 55.60 -14.66 20.04
N SER A 1118 56.25 -15.12 18.98
CA SER A 1118 57.66 -14.82 18.71
C SER A 1118 57.76 -13.72 17.67
N ILE A 1119 58.13 -12.50 18.09
CA ILE A 1119 58.59 -11.47 17.15
C ILE A 1119 59.94 -11.97 16.59
N GLU A 1120 59.99 -12.29 15.30
CA GLU A 1120 61.26 -12.70 14.67
C GLU A 1120 62.21 -11.51 14.60
N MET A 1121 63.23 -11.51 15.48
CA MET A 1121 64.30 -10.51 15.48
C MET A 1121 65.25 -10.71 14.28
N GLY A 1122 64.74 -10.38 13.09
CA GLY A 1122 65.53 -10.16 11.89
C GLY A 1122 66.44 -8.94 12.05
N VAL A 1123 67.67 -9.18 12.51
CA VAL A 1123 68.76 -8.19 12.64
C VAL A 1123 68.64 -7.23 13.83
N LEU A 1124 69.29 -7.57 14.95
CA LEU A 1124 70.41 -6.82 15.53
C LEU A 1124 71.10 -7.65 16.64
N ARG A 1125 72.13 -7.10 17.33
CA ARG A 1125 73.02 -7.84 18.25
C ARG A 1125 73.05 -7.27 19.67
N GLU A 1126 73.29 -8.16 20.62
CA GLU A 1126 73.99 -7.99 21.91
C GLU A 1126 73.50 -6.94 22.94
N ASP A 1127 72.47 -6.13 22.67
CA ASP A 1127 71.84 -5.22 23.66
C ASP A 1127 70.41 -5.66 24.11
N GLY A 1128 70.04 -6.92 23.83
CA GLY A 1128 68.66 -7.41 23.81
C GLY A 1128 67.86 -7.50 25.13
N GLU A 1129 68.42 -7.16 26.29
CA GLU A 1129 67.62 -7.02 27.53
C GLU A 1129 66.85 -5.69 27.56
N VAL A 1130 67.40 -4.63 26.93
CA VAL A 1130 66.86 -3.26 27.04
C VAL A 1130 65.50 -3.10 26.35
N VAL A 1131 65.25 -3.76 25.22
CA VAL A 1131 63.97 -3.60 24.48
C VAL A 1131 62.81 -4.25 25.22
N LEU A 1132 63.03 -5.40 25.85
CA LEU A 1132 62.00 -6.08 26.64
C LEU A 1132 61.66 -5.28 27.90
N ASP A 1133 62.70 -4.81 28.61
CA ASP A 1133 62.56 -3.87 29.74
C ASP A 1133 61.90 -2.55 29.30
N THR A 1134 62.15 -2.04 28.09
CA THR A 1134 61.55 -0.79 27.59
C THR A 1134 60.04 -0.95 27.35
N ILE A 1135 59.61 -2.07 26.75
CA ILE A 1135 58.18 -2.35 26.57
C ILE A 1135 57.50 -2.56 27.93
N GLN A 1136 58.11 -3.33 28.84
CA GLN A 1136 57.60 -3.50 30.20
C GLN A 1136 57.64 -2.19 31.02
N TYR A 1137 58.59 -1.29 30.78
CA TYR A 1137 58.68 0.02 31.43
C TYR A 1137 57.66 1.01 30.87
N ALA A 1138 57.40 1.04 29.56
CA ALA A 1138 56.32 1.84 28.98
C ALA A 1138 54.95 1.44 29.55
N ILE A 1139 54.71 0.13 29.72
CA ILE A 1139 53.47 -0.42 30.29
C ILE A 1139 53.38 -0.19 31.81
N SER A 1140 54.48 -0.26 32.55
CA SER A 1140 54.47 -0.17 34.04
C SER A 1140 54.75 1.21 34.63
N SER A 1141 55.43 2.11 33.92
CA SER A 1141 55.80 3.44 34.42
C SER A 1141 54.64 4.45 34.46
N ASN A 1142 53.53 4.14 33.77
CA ASN A 1142 52.27 4.89 33.85
C ASN A 1142 52.46 6.38 33.54
N LEU A 1143 52.99 6.66 32.33
CA LEU A 1143 53.09 8.00 31.76
C LEU A 1143 51.79 8.78 32.03
N LYS A 1144 51.93 10.00 32.57
CA LYS A 1144 50.80 10.83 33.06
C LYS A 1144 49.66 10.79 32.04
N LYS A 1145 48.45 10.46 32.51
CA LYS A 1145 47.19 10.20 31.76
C LYS A 1145 46.66 11.35 30.86
N GLN A 1146 47.51 12.31 30.54
CA GLN A 1146 47.28 13.44 29.65
C GLN A 1146 47.86 13.18 28.25
N TYR A 1147 48.88 12.32 28.12
CA TYR A 1147 49.62 12.08 26.86
C TYR A 1147 49.65 10.60 26.42
N ALA A 1148 49.13 9.68 27.24
CA ALA A 1148 49.19 8.26 26.97
C ALA A 1148 48.38 7.84 25.72
N ASP A 1149 47.20 8.44 25.54
CA ASP A 1149 46.31 8.14 24.41
C ASP A 1149 46.90 8.63 23.07
N GLU A 1150 47.63 9.75 23.09
CA GLU A 1150 48.30 10.34 21.92
C GLU A 1150 49.52 9.50 21.48
N PHE A 1151 50.33 9.02 22.44
CA PHE A 1151 51.42 8.08 22.14
C PHE A 1151 50.90 6.71 21.69
N ALA A 1152 49.81 6.21 22.27
CA ALA A 1152 49.18 4.95 21.84
C ALA A 1152 48.60 5.04 20.42
N HIS A 1153 47.95 6.16 20.08
CA HIS A 1153 47.47 6.44 18.73
C HIS A 1153 48.64 6.52 17.73
N MET A 1154 49.70 7.26 18.05
CA MET A 1154 50.89 7.39 17.21
C MET A 1154 51.61 6.04 16.95
N ILE A 1155 51.71 5.16 17.96
CA ILE A 1155 52.24 3.80 17.77
C ILE A 1155 51.30 2.94 16.91
N THR A 1156 49.99 3.11 17.06
CA THR A 1156 48.97 2.38 16.26
C THR A 1156 49.05 2.76 14.78
N GLU A 1157 49.17 4.05 14.46
CA GLU A 1157 49.28 4.51 13.08
C GLU A 1157 50.66 4.20 12.45
N LEU A 1158 51.75 4.24 13.23
CA LEU A 1158 53.05 3.73 12.78
C LEU A 1158 53.01 2.23 12.47
N SER A 1159 52.26 1.43 13.24
CA SER A 1159 52.06 0.00 12.94
C SER A 1159 51.20 -0.22 11.69
N ARG A 1160 50.12 0.57 11.51
CA ARG A 1160 49.30 0.55 10.28
C ARG A 1160 50.11 0.91 9.03
N ALA A 1161 51.07 1.84 9.14
CA ALA A 1161 51.95 2.20 8.04
C ALA A 1161 52.92 1.06 7.63
N ALA A 1162 53.23 0.13 8.54
CA ALA A 1162 54.16 -0.98 8.30
C ALA A 1162 53.51 -2.23 7.69
N ASP A 1163 52.26 -2.55 8.03
CA ASP A 1163 51.57 -3.80 7.60
C ASP A 1163 51.08 -3.80 6.13
N THR A 1164 51.33 -2.75 5.34
CA THR A 1164 50.76 -2.59 3.99
C THR A 1164 51.61 -3.18 2.86
N GLU A 1165 51.73 -4.52 2.82
CA GLU A 1165 52.28 -5.27 1.66
C GLU A 1165 51.35 -5.24 0.41
N ASN A 1166 50.94 -4.05 -0.06
CA ASN A 1166 50.91 -3.64 -1.48
C ASN A 1166 50.21 -2.27 -1.68
N ARG A 1167 50.91 -1.35 -2.35
CA ARG A 1167 50.35 -0.21 -3.13
C ARG A 1167 49.34 0.71 -2.40
N ILE A 1168 49.85 1.51 -1.48
CA ILE A 1168 49.35 2.87 -1.22
C ILE A 1168 50.51 3.87 -1.42
N ASP A 1169 50.21 5.12 -1.77
CA ASP A 1169 51.17 6.14 -2.18
C ASP A 1169 52.20 6.51 -1.08
N ASN A 1170 53.49 6.51 -1.42
CA ASN A 1170 54.59 7.00 -0.57
C ASN A 1170 54.35 8.42 -0.05
N ALA A 1171 53.60 9.26 -0.76
CA ALA A 1171 53.20 10.59 -0.30
C ALA A 1171 52.40 10.54 1.01
N LYS A 1172 51.53 9.54 1.20
CA LYS A 1172 50.75 9.34 2.44
C LYS A 1172 51.63 8.90 3.60
N GLN A 1173 52.49 7.89 3.37
CA GLN A 1173 53.43 7.43 4.39
C GLN A 1173 54.34 8.57 4.85
N MET A 1174 54.86 9.38 3.92
CA MET A 1174 55.63 10.58 4.26
C MET A 1174 54.79 11.68 4.91
N ALA A 1175 53.51 11.84 4.59
CA ALA A 1175 52.64 12.80 5.28
C ALA A 1175 52.45 12.42 6.76
N ILE A 1176 52.06 11.17 7.04
CA ILE A 1176 51.90 10.62 8.39
C ILE A 1176 53.22 10.72 9.16
N LEU A 1177 54.36 10.36 8.54
CA LEU A 1177 55.68 10.47 9.15
C LEU A 1177 56.03 11.92 9.53
N ASN A 1178 55.76 12.89 8.65
CA ASN A 1178 55.98 14.31 8.93
C ASN A 1178 55.02 14.86 10.00
N GLU A 1179 53.78 14.36 10.08
CA GLU A 1179 52.80 14.74 11.10
C GLU A 1179 53.18 14.19 12.49
N CYS A 1180 53.67 12.94 12.56
CA CYS A 1180 54.30 12.40 13.77
C CYS A 1180 55.55 13.21 14.19
N ILE A 1181 56.44 13.55 13.26
CA ILE A 1181 57.63 14.39 13.52
C ILE A 1181 57.23 15.79 14.03
N ALA A 1182 56.22 16.43 13.42
CA ALA A 1182 55.71 17.72 13.86
C ALA A 1182 55.11 17.64 15.27
N THR A 1183 54.38 16.57 15.57
CA THR A 1183 53.76 16.31 16.87
C THR A 1183 54.81 16.08 17.97
N MET A 1184 55.83 15.24 17.71
CA MET A 1184 56.98 15.06 18.62
C MET A 1184 57.77 16.37 18.82
N SER A 1185 57.90 17.19 17.78
CA SER A 1185 58.50 18.53 17.87
C SER A 1185 57.67 19.51 18.73
N GLY A 1186 56.35 19.32 18.80
CA GLY A 1186 55.47 20.01 19.76
C GLY A 1186 55.70 19.58 21.20
N PHE A 1187 55.84 18.27 21.45
CA PHE A 1187 56.05 17.72 22.80
C PHE A 1187 57.39 18.14 23.42
N THR A 1188 58.49 18.12 22.65
CA THR A 1188 59.80 18.60 23.14
C THR A 1188 59.78 20.07 23.59
N ALA A 1189 58.92 20.90 23.00
CA ALA A 1189 58.74 22.30 23.40
C ALA A 1189 57.88 22.49 24.67
N GLN A 1190 57.06 21.49 25.07
CA GLN A 1190 56.21 21.58 26.27
C GLN A 1190 56.79 20.85 27.49
N ALA A 1191 57.50 19.73 27.32
CA ALA A 1191 57.90 18.86 28.42
C ALA A 1191 59.01 19.44 29.31
N GLY A 1192 60.01 20.10 28.72
CA GLY A 1192 61.26 20.47 29.41
C GLY A 1192 62.11 19.25 29.82
N ASP A 1193 63.15 19.47 30.62
CA ASP A 1193 64.08 18.42 31.07
C ASP A 1193 63.48 17.49 32.17
N GLU A 1194 62.31 16.88 31.93
CA GLU A 1194 61.87 15.69 32.68
C GLU A 1194 62.56 14.43 32.11
N ILE A 1195 63.39 13.79 32.95
CA ILE A 1195 64.49 12.89 32.53
C ILE A 1195 64.07 11.71 31.63
N GLY A 1196 62.84 11.19 31.74
CA GLY A 1196 62.37 10.07 30.91
C GLY A 1196 61.86 10.43 29.51
N VAL A 1197 61.45 11.69 29.27
CA VAL A 1197 60.80 12.06 28.00
C VAL A 1197 61.82 12.14 26.86
N ASN A 1198 63.00 12.71 27.13
CA ASN A 1198 64.05 12.83 26.13
C ASN A 1198 64.68 11.49 25.74
N GLU A 1199 64.70 10.48 26.63
CA GLU A 1199 65.17 9.12 26.31
C GLU A 1199 64.17 8.40 25.40
N VAL A 1200 62.86 8.47 25.69
CA VAL A 1200 61.80 7.92 24.81
C VAL A 1200 61.84 8.58 23.43
N ILE A 1201 61.99 9.91 23.36
CA ILE A 1201 62.08 10.63 22.08
C ILE A 1201 63.37 10.30 21.32
N SER A 1202 64.50 10.02 22.00
CA SER A 1202 65.69 9.50 21.32
C SER A 1202 65.40 8.13 20.68
N LEU A 1203 64.90 7.17 21.47
CA LEU A 1203 64.56 5.82 21.02
C LEU A 1203 63.54 5.81 19.86
N MET A 1204 62.57 6.73 19.86
CA MET A 1204 61.62 6.86 18.76
C MET A 1204 62.24 7.47 17.50
N ASN A 1205 63.18 8.42 17.61
CA ASN A 1205 63.92 8.91 16.45
C ASN A 1205 64.87 7.85 15.89
N ASP A 1206 65.56 7.09 16.76
CA ASP A 1206 66.44 5.97 16.35
C ASP A 1206 65.63 4.88 15.60
N ALA A 1207 64.40 4.59 16.05
CA ALA A 1207 63.47 3.71 15.35
C ALA A 1207 62.95 4.30 14.02
N LEU A 1208 62.76 5.62 13.95
CA LEU A 1208 62.36 6.31 12.71
C LEU A 1208 63.47 6.29 11.66
N GLU A 1209 64.73 6.54 12.05
CA GLU A 1209 65.88 6.43 11.14
C GLU A 1209 66.06 4.98 10.65
N ALA A 1210 65.81 3.97 11.50
CA ALA A 1210 65.82 2.57 11.09
C ALA A 1210 64.73 2.22 10.07
N LEU A 1211 63.51 2.77 10.21
CA LEU A 1211 62.42 2.60 9.25
C LEU A 1211 62.69 3.31 7.91
N ILE A 1212 63.23 4.54 7.96
CA ILE A 1212 63.65 5.28 6.75
C ILE A 1212 64.76 4.51 6.02
N SER A 1213 65.76 4.00 6.76
CA SER A 1213 66.83 3.16 6.22
C SER A 1213 66.38 1.75 5.78
N TYR A 1214 65.11 1.41 5.91
CA TYR A 1214 64.49 0.18 5.38
C TYR A 1214 63.65 0.46 4.11
N GLN A 1215 63.37 1.73 3.80
CA GLN A 1215 62.68 2.14 2.56
C GLN A 1215 63.61 2.69 1.46
N GLU A 1216 64.88 3.05 1.78
CA GLU A 1216 65.93 3.42 0.79
C GLU A 1216 66.70 2.21 0.20
#